data_AF-A0A1Q9Y4R0-F1
#
_entry.id   AF-A0A1Q9Y4R0-F1
#
_cell.length_a   1.000
_cell.length_b   1.000
_cell.length_c   1.000
_cell.angle_alpha   90.00
_cell.angle_beta   90.00
_cell.angle_gamma   90.00
#
_symmetry.space_group_name_H-M   'P 1'
#
loop_
_entity.id
_entity.type
_entity.pdbx_description
1 polymer ?
#
loop_
_entity_poly.entity_id
_entity_poly.type
_entity_poly.pdbx_seq_one_letter_code
_entity_poly.pdbx_strand_id
1 'polypeptide(L)'
;MWGLLKPGIRVLERVSFARKFQLLFVLFVVPLGYALWVMMSGNLERIELLRSKVDGMQGVQELGAVEQELHEQRLLLARWKGNDKAAEALLRERSSKLGEALAAATEQVKLIPSEETGRQLEALQASVAELDLAVLGKMALLDALERYQSTLSQLGVLREQVASDSGLILDPFLDTYLMMEQLTLTLPRLSENLGSFASQGYGSLVAQHFTLQNRVAVRDLRRSLEQAGAQIAKSRTALQQASPRALQSLQQPYAQVEEGLQKFLAEVDRDMFEASPMVLQPAQFVQQIQALQENLTGLRQAVYEQFNSNIGDYQGNARQDMLHTTLIFAVLTLLALYLLLCLNASIRRSTAGIIQAAEGLRDGDLRVCMQVHGADDLAAISTALNTAVAQLRDSMQGVGREGRSLDETVRSLGSQAAGSLSAVEQQQAQMSQIATAATQMAATAQSVAQSCEQAAQEAGQTREIANQSNQRSARTSASMRELSGRLAGSAQTLQKLRQQTEQITRVVDVIKGIAEQTNLLALNAAIEAARAGEQGRGFAVVADEVRSLSQRTQNSTAEIAQTVGDLHKVVGQSVAEMEQAMQQAEGDVGNVLAMSADLDGIVESVQRVSDRLAQIATAAEQQAATADEVSGNIQQVDQAASELLDGARMVSDASEQLRRGSETLSRNTGRFRVE
;
A
#
# COMPACT_ATOMS: atom_id res chain seq x y z
N MET A 1 -30.77 19.78 6.46
CA MET A 1 -29.56 20.64 6.50
C MET A 1 -28.85 20.78 5.14
N TRP A 2 -28.71 19.72 4.33
CA TRP A 2 -27.98 19.76 3.05
C TRP A 2 -28.62 20.59 1.92
N GLY A 3 -29.94 20.79 1.95
CA GLY A 3 -30.65 21.58 0.92
C GLY A 3 -30.31 23.07 0.92
N LEU A 4 -30.03 23.65 2.10
CA LEU A 4 -29.73 25.08 2.26
C LEU A 4 -28.31 25.43 1.80
N LEU A 5 -27.37 24.49 1.96
CA LEU A 5 -25.95 24.68 1.62
C LEU A 5 -25.62 24.36 0.16
N LYS A 6 -26.51 23.68 -0.57
CA LYS A 6 -26.32 23.29 -1.98
C LYS A 6 -25.82 24.40 -2.93
N PRO A 7 -26.38 25.63 -2.92
CA PRO A 7 -25.87 26.69 -3.79
C PRO A 7 -24.45 27.12 -3.41
N GLY A 8 -24.13 27.21 -2.12
CA GLY A 8 -22.77 27.53 -1.65
C GLY A 8 -21.75 26.44 -1.97
N ILE A 9 -22.13 25.17 -1.80
CA ILE A 9 -21.29 24.01 -2.14
C ILE A 9 -20.93 24.03 -3.64
N ARG A 10 -21.91 24.21 -4.53
CA ARG A 10 -21.65 24.26 -5.99
C ARG A 10 -20.68 25.36 -6.41
N VAL A 11 -20.74 26.52 -5.75
CA VAL A 11 -19.82 27.64 -6.03
C VAL A 11 -18.43 27.30 -5.50
N LEU A 12 -18.33 26.79 -4.28
CA LEU A 12 -17.06 26.43 -3.65
C LEU A 12 -16.38 25.25 -4.35
N GLU A 13 -17.11 24.25 -4.85
CA GLU A 13 -16.54 23.10 -5.57
C GLU A 13 -15.80 23.47 -6.86
N ARG A 14 -16.13 24.61 -7.49
CA ARG A 14 -15.46 25.11 -8.71
C ARG A 14 -14.15 25.85 -8.43
N VAL A 15 -13.83 26.05 -7.15
CA VAL A 15 -12.73 26.89 -6.71
C VAL A 15 -11.70 26.01 -6.00
N SER A 16 -10.41 26.20 -6.33
CA SER A 16 -9.34 25.42 -5.68
C SER A 16 -9.37 25.63 -4.16
N PHE A 17 -8.98 24.60 -3.41
CA PHE A 17 -9.07 24.62 -1.95
C PHE A 17 -8.35 25.83 -1.34
N ALA A 18 -7.19 26.24 -1.88
CA ALA A 18 -6.48 27.46 -1.47
C ALA A 18 -7.28 28.77 -1.68
N ARG A 19 -8.04 28.88 -2.78
CA ARG A 19 -8.87 30.06 -3.07
C ARG A 19 -10.08 30.17 -2.15
N LYS A 20 -10.57 29.05 -1.60
CA LYS A 20 -11.65 29.07 -0.58
C LYS A 20 -11.23 29.83 0.67
N PHE A 21 -9.99 29.65 1.13
CA PHE A 21 -9.46 30.37 2.29
C PHE A 21 -9.15 31.83 2.00
N GLN A 22 -8.79 32.19 0.77
CA GLN A 22 -8.68 33.59 0.36
C GLN A 22 -10.03 34.31 0.43
N LEU A 23 -11.12 33.65 0.01
CA LEU A 23 -12.49 34.17 0.16
C LEU A 23 -12.86 34.39 1.63
N LEU A 24 -12.53 33.43 2.50
CA LEU A 24 -12.75 33.55 3.94
C LEU A 24 -11.94 34.73 4.53
N PHE A 25 -10.68 34.88 4.13
CA PHE A 25 -9.83 35.98 4.58
C PHE A 25 -10.42 37.34 4.18
N VAL A 26 -10.87 37.50 2.94
CA VAL A 26 -11.54 38.75 2.50
C VAL A 26 -12.81 39.02 3.31
N LEU A 27 -13.60 37.99 3.61
CA LEU A 27 -14.81 38.11 4.43
C LEU A 27 -14.53 38.65 5.84
N PHE A 28 -13.37 38.33 6.43
CA PHE A 28 -12.98 38.81 7.76
C PHE A 28 -12.25 40.17 7.74
N VAL A 29 -11.39 40.41 6.74
CA VAL A 29 -10.59 41.64 6.68
C VAL A 29 -11.42 42.88 6.33
N VAL A 30 -12.45 42.74 5.48
CA VAL A 30 -13.27 43.89 5.07
C VAL A 30 -14.04 44.52 6.26
N PRO A 31 -14.78 43.75 7.09
CA PRO A 31 -15.41 44.32 8.29
C PRO A 31 -14.40 44.91 9.28
N LEU A 32 -13.23 44.27 9.42
CA LEU A 32 -12.18 44.74 10.32
C LEU A 32 -11.60 46.09 9.87
N GLY A 33 -11.36 46.24 8.56
CA GLY A 33 -10.93 47.51 7.96
C GLY A 33 -11.98 48.62 8.10
N TYR A 34 -13.26 48.28 7.91
CA TYR A 34 -14.34 49.23 8.13
C TYR A 34 -14.45 49.69 9.59
N ALA A 35 -14.36 48.77 10.55
CA ALA A 35 -14.38 49.10 11.97
C ALA A 35 -13.21 50.01 12.38
N LEU A 36 -12.00 49.72 11.88
CA LEU A 36 -10.83 50.59 12.10
C LEU A 36 -11.05 51.99 11.52
N TRP A 37 -11.61 52.08 10.32
CA TRP A 37 -11.91 53.37 9.69
C TRP A 37 -12.89 54.21 10.51
N VAL A 38 -14.00 53.61 10.97
CA VAL A 38 -15.00 54.30 11.83
C VAL A 38 -14.39 54.77 13.16
N MET A 39 -13.55 53.94 13.80
CA MET A 39 -12.88 54.32 15.03
C MET A 39 -11.84 55.43 14.82
N MET A 40 -11.13 55.40 13.68
CA MET A 40 -10.12 56.41 13.36
C MET A 40 -10.76 57.75 13.05
N SER A 41 -11.84 57.79 12.26
CA SER A 41 -12.55 59.03 11.96
C SER A 41 -13.10 59.69 13.22
N GLY A 42 -13.70 58.91 14.14
CA GLY A 42 -14.21 59.45 15.41
C GLY A 42 -13.11 60.02 16.31
N ASN A 43 -11.92 59.42 16.35
CA ASN A 43 -10.80 59.95 17.12
C ASN A 43 -10.21 61.23 16.49
N LEU A 44 -10.14 61.31 15.16
CA LEU A 44 -9.69 62.50 14.45
C LEU A 44 -10.62 63.69 14.69
N GLU A 45 -11.93 63.49 14.55
CA GLU A 45 -12.95 64.51 14.85
C GLU A 45 -12.84 65.01 16.30
N ARG A 46 -12.60 64.10 17.26
CA ARG A 46 -12.40 64.45 18.67
C ARG A 46 -11.15 65.31 18.91
N ILE A 47 -10.03 64.99 18.23
CA ILE A 47 -8.79 65.77 18.35
C ILE A 47 -8.96 67.16 17.72
N GLU A 48 -9.63 67.24 16.57
CA GLU A 48 -9.90 68.52 15.89
C GLU A 48 -10.81 69.42 16.73
N LEU A 49 -11.86 68.86 17.34
CA LEU A 49 -12.71 69.59 18.28
C LEU A 49 -11.93 70.10 19.50
N LEU A 50 -11.07 69.26 20.09
CA LEU A 50 -10.21 69.67 21.21
C LEU A 50 -9.22 70.78 20.81
N ARG A 51 -8.78 70.82 19.56
CA ARG A 51 -7.92 71.89 19.04
C ARG A 51 -8.69 73.20 18.91
N SER A 52 -9.87 73.15 18.31
CA SER A 52 -10.76 74.32 18.16
C SER A 52 -11.09 74.96 19.52
N LYS A 53 -11.26 74.15 20.57
CA LYS A 53 -11.46 74.64 21.95
C LYS A 53 -10.26 75.43 22.49
N VAL A 54 -9.03 74.98 22.22
CA VAL A 54 -7.82 75.70 22.65
C VAL A 54 -7.74 77.05 21.94
N ASP A 55 -7.95 77.05 20.62
CA ASP A 55 -7.93 78.28 19.81
C ASP A 55 -9.02 79.26 20.28
N GLY A 56 -10.22 78.76 20.55
CA GLY A 56 -11.33 79.54 21.12
C GLY A 56 -11.01 80.14 22.47
N MET A 57 -10.43 79.34 23.38
CA MET A 57 -10.12 79.79 24.73
C MET A 57 -8.98 80.82 24.72
N GLN A 58 -8.02 80.68 23.80
CA GLN A 58 -7.00 81.70 23.57
C GLN A 58 -7.63 83.02 23.09
N GLY A 59 -8.61 82.96 22.19
CA GLY A 59 -9.43 84.13 21.81
C GLY A 59 -10.14 84.77 23.00
N VAL A 60 -10.78 83.97 23.87
CA VAL A 60 -11.43 84.47 25.11
C VAL A 60 -10.42 85.15 26.05
N GLN A 61 -9.21 84.61 26.18
CA GLN A 61 -8.17 85.17 27.02
C GLN A 61 -7.69 86.54 26.53
N GLU A 62 -7.45 86.68 25.23
CA GLU A 62 -7.08 87.97 24.63
C GLU A 62 -8.21 89.01 24.73
N LEU A 63 -9.47 88.59 24.56
CA LEU A 63 -10.63 89.48 24.81
C LEU A 63 -10.71 89.94 26.28
N GLY A 64 -10.22 89.12 27.22
CA GLY A 64 -10.06 89.50 28.62
C GLY A 64 -9.05 90.63 28.84
N ALA A 65 -7.99 90.71 28.03
CA ALA A 65 -7.03 91.82 28.07
C ALA A 65 -7.67 93.13 27.55
N VAL A 66 -8.47 93.05 26.49
CA VAL A 66 -9.25 94.19 25.96
C VAL A 66 -10.24 94.70 27.01
N GLU A 67 -10.98 93.80 27.67
CA GLU A 67 -11.92 94.14 28.74
C GLU A 67 -11.22 94.86 29.91
N GLN A 68 -10.04 94.39 30.31
CA GLN A 68 -9.25 95.01 31.38
C GLN A 68 -8.88 96.47 31.02
N GLU A 69 -8.34 96.69 29.82
CA GLU A 69 -7.98 98.03 29.37
C GLU A 69 -9.21 98.96 29.29
N LEU A 70 -10.37 98.44 28.84
CA LEU A 70 -11.63 99.21 28.82
C LEU A 70 -12.09 99.61 30.23
N HIS A 71 -12.03 98.72 31.22
CA HIS A 71 -12.40 99.06 32.59
C HIS A 71 -11.44 100.09 33.22
N GLU A 72 -10.14 99.93 32.99
CA GLU A 72 -9.13 100.88 33.48
C GLU A 72 -9.31 102.26 32.87
N GLN A 73 -9.53 102.34 31.56
CA GLN A 73 -9.85 103.60 30.88
C GLN A 73 -11.15 104.23 31.39
N ARG A 74 -12.21 103.43 31.59
CA ARG A 74 -13.50 103.90 32.14
C ARG A 74 -13.32 104.55 33.52
N LEU A 75 -12.50 103.95 34.39
CA LEU A 75 -12.17 104.52 35.71
C LEU A 75 -11.33 105.80 35.58
N LEU A 76 -10.30 105.82 34.73
CA LEU A 76 -9.47 107.00 34.50
C LEU A 76 -10.28 108.17 33.93
N LEU A 77 -11.25 107.90 33.06
CA LEU A 77 -12.19 108.92 32.55
C LEU A 77 -13.02 109.53 33.69
N ALA A 78 -13.59 108.68 34.57
CA ALA A 78 -14.33 109.15 35.75
C ALA A 78 -13.44 110.00 36.68
N ARG A 79 -12.17 109.61 36.86
CA ARG A 79 -11.18 110.37 37.64
C ARG A 79 -10.87 111.73 37.01
N TRP A 80 -10.60 111.77 35.70
CA TRP A 80 -10.29 112.99 34.97
C TRP A 80 -11.44 114.00 35.05
N LYS A 81 -12.68 113.55 34.84
CA LYS A 81 -13.90 114.36 34.97
C LYS A 81 -14.19 114.76 36.43
N GLY A 82 -13.64 114.02 37.39
CA GLY A 82 -13.66 114.30 38.83
C GLY A 82 -12.52 115.19 39.34
N ASN A 83 -11.88 115.99 38.47
CA ASN A 83 -10.76 116.91 38.75
C ASN A 83 -9.37 116.29 39.00
N ASP A 84 -9.16 114.99 38.72
CA ASP A 84 -7.82 114.39 38.72
C ASP A 84 -7.11 114.60 37.37
N LYS A 85 -6.35 115.68 37.24
CA LYS A 85 -5.63 116.00 35.98
C LYS A 85 -4.56 114.96 35.61
N ALA A 86 -4.03 114.20 36.56
CA ALA A 86 -3.04 113.16 36.27
C ALA A 86 -3.68 111.97 35.50
N ALA A 87 -4.99 111.77 35.64
CA ALA A 87 -5.71 110.70 34.96
C ALA A 87 -5.79 110.88 33.44
N GLU A 88 -5.72 112.11 32.90
CA GLU A 88 -5.76 112.36 31.46
C GLU A 88 -4.52 111.80 30.74
N ALA A 89 -3.33 111.98 31.32
CA ALA A 89 -2.09 111.46 30.76
C ALA A 89 -2.06 109.93 30.76
N LEU A 90 -2.51 109.32 31.87
CA LEU A 90 -2.65 107.87 32.00
C LEU A 90 -3.69 107.30 31.03
N LEU A 91 -4.78 108.02 30.80
CA LEU A 91 -5.82 107.60 29.85
C LEU A 91 -5.27 107.53 28.41
N ARG A 92 -4.43 108.51 28.00
CA ARG A 92 -3.75 108.49 26.68
C ARG A 92 -2.78 107.32 26.54
N GLU A 93 -2.01 107.00 27.59
CA GLU A 93 -1.12 105.83 27.58
C GLU A 93 -1.92 104.53 27.41
N ARG A 94 -3.02 104.38 28.16
CA ARG A 94 -3.89 103.20 28.12
C ARG A 94 -4.66 103.08 26.80
N SER A 95 -4.91 104.17 26.07
CA SER A 95 -5.49 104.09 24.72
C SER A 95 -4.58 103.37 23.72
N SER A 96 -3.25 103.53 23.85
CA SER A 96 -2.31 102.75 23.03
C SER A 96 -2.37 101.26 23.38
N LYS A 97 -2.38 100.94 24.68
CA LYS A 97 -2.46 99.55 25.17
C LYS A 97 -3.76 98.86 24.77
N LEU A 98 -4.88 99.57 24.77
CA LEU A 98 -6.15 99.05 24.24
C LEU A 98 -6.06 98.69 22.75
N GLY A 99 -5.37 99.50 21.95
CA GLY A 99 -5.13 99.21 20.53
C GLY A 99 -4.28 97.95 20.34
N GLU A 100 -3.22 97.78 21.14
CA GLU A 100 -2.37 96.58 21.14
C GLU A 100 -3.15 95.33 21.57
N ALA A 101 -3.92 95.40 22.65
CA ALA A 101 -4.77 94.31 23.13
C ALA A 101 -5.85 93.93 22.10
N LEU A 102 -6.48 94.92 21.45
CA LEU A 102 -7.48 94.68 20.41
C LEU A 102 -6.87 94.02 19.17
N ALA A 103 -5.64 94.39 18.79
CA ALA A 103 -4.93 93.77 17.69
C ALA A 103 -4.58 92.30 17.99
N ALA A 104 -4.08 92.01 19.19
CA ALA A 104 -3.79 90.64 19.64
C ALA A 104 -5.07 89.77 19.67
N ALA A 105 -6.17 90.29 20.24
CA ALA A 105 -7.45 89.61 20.23
C ALA A 105 -7.99 89.38 18.80
N THR A 106 -7.81 90.35 17.91
CA THR A 106 -8.20 90.22 16.50
C THR A 106 -7.46 89.08 15.80
N GLU A 107 -6.16 88.93 16.05
CA GLU A 107 -5.35 87.86 15.45
C GLU A 107 -5.84 86.49 15.90
N GLN A 108 -6.11 86.31 17.20
CA GLN A 108 -6.56 85.04 17.75
C GLN A 108 -8.01 84.70 17.38
N VAL A 109 -8.93 85.67 17.46
CA VAL A 109 -10.35 85.45 17.14
C VAL A 109 -10.55 85.12 15.65
N LYS A 110 -9.70 85.64 14.75
CA LYS A 110 -9.74 85.29 13.32
C LYS A 110 -9.38 83.83 13.01
N LEU A 111 -8.73 83.12 13.93
CA LEU A 111 -8.42 81.70 13.77
C LEU A 111 -9.67 80.82 13.91
N ILE A 112 -10.76 81.36 14.46
CA ILE A 112 -12.03 80.67 14.64
C ILE A 112 -12.84 80.80 13.34
N PRO A 113 -13.11 79.70 12.62
CA PRO A 113 -13.74 79.76 11.30
C PRO A 113 -15.26 79.96 11.43
N SER A 114 -15.69 81.22 11.66
CA SER A 114 -17.10 81.60 11.71
C SER A 114 -17.36 82.99 11.15
N GLU A 115 -18.34 83.09 10.25
CA GLU A 115 -18.76 84.37 9.66
C GLU A 115 -19.37 85.30 10.73
N GLU A 116 -20.11 84.75 11.69
CA GLU A 116 -20.77 85.55 12.74
C GLU A 116 -19.75 86.06 13.76
N THR A 117 -18.77 85.23 14.17
CA THR A 117 -17.64 85.69 15.00
C THR A 117 -16.89 86.85 14.33
N GLY A 118 -16.66 86.78 13.01
CA GLY A 118 -16.05 87.86 12.25
C GLY A 118 -16.84 89.18 12.29
N ARG A 119 -18.17 89.12 12.12
CA ARG A 119 -19.04 90.30 12.20
C ARG A 119 -19.05 90.95 13.58
N GLN A 120 -19.12 90.14 14.65
CA GLN A 120 -19.10 90.66 16.02
C GLN A 120 -17.73 91.30 16.35
N LEU A 121 -16.63 90.77 15.79
CA LEU A 121 -15.30 91.36 15.92
C LEU A 121 -15.21 92.73 15.23
N GLU A 122 -15.74 92.85 14.01
CA GLU A 122 -15.80 94.14 13.30
C GLU A 122 -16.67 95.16 14.06
N ALA A 123 -17.79 94.73 14.64
CA ALA A 123 -18.65 95.58 15.47
C ALA A 123 -17.90 96.10 16.71
N LEU A 124 -17.19 95.22 17.42
CA LEU A 124 -16.35 95.62 18.56
C LEU A 124 -15.26 96.61 18.15
N GLN A 125 -14.56 96.35 17.05
CA GLN A 125 -13.52 97.25 16.52
C GLN A 125 -14.08 98.64 16.19
N ALA A 126 -15.26 98.69 15.56
CA ALA A 126 -15.95 99.95 15.29
C ALA A 126 -16.33 100.68 16.58
N SER A 127 -16.86 99.99 17.59
CA SER A 127 -17.20 100.62 18.87
C SER A 127 -15.98 101.09 19.66
N VAL A 128 -14.85 100.37 19.62
CA VAL A 128 -13.60 100.83 20.22
C VAL A 128 -13.09 102.11 19.53
N ALA A 129 -13.24 102.22 18.21
CA ALA A 129 -12.87 103.43 17.46
C ALA A 129 -13.70 104.67 17.87
N GLU A 130 -14.91 104.48 18.42
CA GLU A 130 -15.74 105.57 18.95
C GLU A 130 -15.30 106.10 20.33
N LEU A 131 -14.32 105.46 20.97
CA LEU A 131 -13.76 105.85 22.27
C LEU A 131 -12.63 106.89 22.16
N ASP A 132 -12.69 107.76 21.15
CA ASP A 132 -11.72 108.84 20.98
C ASP A 132 -11.76 109.82 22.16
N LEU A 133 -10.60 110.01 22.78
CA LEU A 133 -10.38 110.86 23.95
C LEU A 133 -10.81 112.32 23.74
N ALA A 134 -10.64 112.87 22.53
CA ALA A 134 -11.00 114.26 22.24
C ALA A 134 -12.52 114.44 22.13
N VAL A 135 -13.24 113.39 21.73
CA VAL A 135 -14.72 113.34 21.71
C VAL A 135 -15.25 113.13 23.12
N LEU A 136 -14.78 112.09 23.83
CA LEU A 136 -15.20 111.76 25.20
C LEU A 136 -14.95 112.91 26.18
N GLY A 137 -13.83 113.63 26.01
CA GLY A 137 -13.50 114.81 26.80
C GLY A 137 -14.53 115.94 26.72
N LYS A 138 -15.30 116.04 25.64
CA LYS A 138 -16.34 117.08 25.44
C LYS A 138 -17.74 116.64 25.89
N MET A 139 -17.95 115.35 26.10
CA MET A 139 -19.24 114.78 26.51
C MET A 139 -19.47 114.93 28.03
N ALA A 140 -20.74 114.84 28.44
CA ALA A 140 -21.08 114.66 29.85
C ALA A 140 -20.54 113.31 30.33
N LEU A 141 -20.15 113.22 31.61
CA LEU A 141 -19.54 112.00 32.16
C LEU A 141 -20.44 110.78 31.97
N LEU A 142 -21.75 110.92 32.18
CA LEU A 142 -22.70 109.81 32.05
C LEU A 142 -22.76 109.27 30.61
N ASP A 143 -22.84 110.17 29.61
CA ASP A 143 -22.87 109.78 28.19
C ASP A 143 -21.54 109.14 27.74
N ALA A 144 -20.42 109.60 28.31
CA ALA A 144 -19.10 109.04 28.02
C ALA A 144 -18.91 107.65 28.68
N LEU A 145 -19.43 107.44 29.88
CA LEU A 145 -19.45 106.13 30.54
C LEU A 145 -20.38 105.15 29.81
N GLU A 146 -21.50 105.62 29.26
CA GLU A 146 -22.42 104.80 28.45
C GLU A 146 -21.76 104.25 27.18
N ARG A 147 -20.86 105.01 26.54
CA ARG A 147 -20.07 104.50 25.39
C ARG A 147 -19.18 103.33 25.80
N TYR A 148 -18.45 103.44 26.91
CA TYR A 148 -17.68 102.31 27.45
C TYR A 148 -18.58 101.11 27.77
N GLN A 149 -19.77 101.34 28.34
CA GLN A 149 -20.73 100.28 28.63
C GLN A 149 -21.19 99.56 27.36
N SER A 150 -21.50 100.31 26.29
CA SER A 150 -21.88 99.74 24.99
C SER A 150 -20.74 98.91 24.39
N THR A 151 -19.50 99.40 24.42
CA THR A 151 -18.33 98.65 23.93
C THR A 151 -18.09 97.37 24.72
N LEU A 152 -18.19 97.44 26.05
CA LEU A 152 -18.06 96.27 26.94
C LEU A 152 -19.19 95.25 26.71
N SER A 153 -20.41 95.72 26.41
CA SER A 153 -21.52 94.84 26.02
C SER A 153 -21.24 94.12 24.69
N GLN A 154 -20.70 94.82 23.68
CA GLN A 154 -20.32 94.19 22.41
C GLN A 154 -19.18 93.18 22.58
N LEU A 155 -18.21 93.49 23.45
CA LEU A 155 -17.14 92.56 23.81
C LEU A 155 -17.71 91.29 24.45
N GLY A 156 -18.70 91.43 25.33
CA GLY A 156 -19.42 90.29 25.91
C GLY A 156 -20.10 89.41 24.87
N VAL A 157 -20.80 90.02 23.89
CA VAL A 157 -21.44 89.28 22.77
C VAL A 157 -20.41 88.54 21.93
N LEU A 158 -19.30 89.18 21.57
CA LEU A 158 -18.22 88.53 20.82
C LEU A 158 -17.63 87.35 21.61
N ARG A 159 -17.40 87.52 22.93
CA ARG A 159 -16.87 86.46 23.78
C ARG A 159 -17.79 85.23 23.82
N GLU A 160 -19.10 85.45 23.93
CA GLU A 160 -20.09 84.38 23.89
C GLU A 160 -20.12 83.68 22.52
N GLN A 161 -20.05 84.46 21.43
CA GLN A 161 -19.99 83.91 20.07
C GLN A 161 -18.73 83.06 19.84
N VAL A 162 -17.57 83.53 20.30
CA VAL A 162 -16.30 82.78 20.29
C VAL A 162 -16.44 81.47 21.08
N ALA A 163 -17.07 81.50 22.26
CA ALA A 163 -17.30 80.29 23.05
C ALA A 163 -18.23 79.29 22.33
N SER A 164 -19.26 79.79 21.64
CA SER A 164 -20.17 78.96 20.86
C SER A 164 -19.47 78.32 19.65
N ASP A 165 -18.80 79.12 18.83
CA ASP A 165 -18.25 78.69 17.54
C ASP A 165 -17.00 77.81 17.68
N SER A 166 -16.26 77.95 18.78
CA SER A 166 -15.13 77.07 19.12
C SER A 166 -15.56 75.78 19.83
N GLY A 167 -16.86 75.54 20.01
CA GLY A 167 -17.40 74.35 20.67
C GLY A 167 -17.08 74.28 22.16
N LEU A 168 -16.72 75.41 22.79
CA LEU A 168 -16.43 75.51 24.22
C LEU A 168 -17.69 75.27 25.08
N ILE A 169 -18.87 75.63 24.56
CA ILE A 169 -20.16 75.39 25.23
C ILE A 169 -20.53 73.90 25.27
N LEU A 170 -20.11 73.13 24.26
CA LEU A 170 -20.38 71.68 24.13
C LEU A 170 -19.20 70.85 24.67
N ASP A 171 -18.77 71.13 25.88
CA ASP A 171 -17.65 70.40 26.49
C ASP A 171 -18.10 69.09 27.14
N PRO A 172 -17.63 67.90 26.67
CA PRO A 172 -18.00 66.63 27.28
C PRO A 172 -17.37 66.43 28.66
N PHE A 173 -16.39 67.26 29.05
CA PHE A 173 -15.72 67.19 30.34
C PHE A 173 -16.22 68.31 31.26
N LEU A 174 -16.71 67.93 32.44
CA LEU A 174 -17.33 68.85 33.39
C LEU A 174 -16.34 69.88 33.96
N ASP A 175 -15.08 69.50 34.14
CA ASP A 175 -14.06 70.35 34.73
C ASP A 175 -13.64 71.50 33.80
N THR A 176 -13.38 71.21 32.53
CA THR A 176 -13.07 72.23 31.51
C THR A 176 -14.31 73.05 31.15
N TYR A 177 -15.51 72.47 31.20
CA TYR A 177 -16.77 73.22 31.10
C TYR A 177 -16.90 74.28 32.21
N LEU A 178 -16.66 73.91 33.47
CA LEU A 178 -16.74 74.84 34.60
C LEU A 178 -15.70 75.95 34.51
N MET A 179 -14.47 75.64 34.10
CA MET A 179 -13.42 76.65 33.86
C MET A 179 -13.78 77.59 32.71
N MET A 180 -14.33 77.06 31.62
CA MET A 180 -14.86 77.84 30.51
C MET A 180 -15.96 78.80 30.98
N GLU A 181 -16.92 78.33 31.78
CA GLU A 181 -17.97 79.19 32.37
C GLU A 181 -17.38 80.31 33.24
N GLN A 182 -16.27 80.04 33.94
CA GLN A 182 -15.56 81.09 34.69
C GLN A 182 -14.97 82.16 33.78
N LEU A 183 -14.27 81.75 32.73
CA LEU A 183 -13.55 82.65 31.82
C LEU A 183 -14.49 83.44 30.90
N THR A 184 -15.60 82.83 30.50
CA THR A 184 -16.55 83.43 29.54
C THR A 184 -17.63 84.28 30.20
N LEU A 185 -18.07 83.91 31.42
CA LEU A 185 -19.25 84.51 32.05
C LEU A 185 -18.98 85.06 33.45
N THR A 186 -18.45 84.24 34.38
CA THR A 186 -18.46 84.60 35.80
C THR A 186 -17.43 85.67 36.16
N LEU A 187 -16.17 85.50 35.76
CA LEU A 187 -15.10 86.47 36.03
C LEU A 187 -15.31 87.79 35.28
N PRO A 188 -15.67 87.79 33.98
CA PRO A 188 -15.99 89.02 33.27
C PRO A 188 -17.13 89.81 33.92
N ARG A 189 -18.20 89.13 34.36
CA ARG A 189 -19.32 89.80 35.04
C ARG A 189 -18.91 90.44 36.36
N LEU A 190 -18.05 89.79 37.15
CA LEU A 190 -17.52 90.41 38.37
C LEU A 190 -16.61 91.61 38.04
N SER A 191 -15.74 91.46 37.03
CA SER A 191 -14.87 92.54 36.56
C SER A 191 -15.67 93.75 36.09
N GLU A 192 -16.75 93.52 35.33
CA GLU A 192 -17.64 94.58 34.86
C GLU A 192 -18.38 95.26 36.01
N ASN A 193 -18.97 94.48 36.93
CA ASN A 193 -19.60 95.04 38.13
C ASN A 193 -18.61 95.89 38.95
N LEU A 194 -17.35 95.46 39.05
CA LEU A 194 -16.30 96.19 39.76
C LEU A 194 -15.90 97.48 39.04
N GLY A 195 -15.73 97.43 37.72
CA GLY A 195 -15.42 98.62 36.92
C GLY A 195 -16.57 99.64 36.92
N SER A 196 -17.82 99.18 36.88
CA SER A 196 -19.02 100.02 36.97
C SER A 196 -19.12 100.65 38.36
N PHE A 197 -18.89 99.86 39.42
CA PHE A 197 -18.84 100.35 40.79
C PHE A 197 -17.73 101.40 40.98
N ALA A 198 -16.53 101.14 40.45
CA ALA A 198 -15.39 102.04 40.55
C ALA A 198 -15.65 103.38 39.86
N SER A 199 -16.16 103.36 38.62
CA SER A 199 -16.40 104.57 37.83
C SER A 199 -17.56 105.42 38.37
N GLN A 200 -18.65 104.81 38.83
CA GLN A 200 -19.82 105.54 39.39
C GLN A 200 -19.61 105.96 40.85
N GLY A 201 -18.85 105.18 41.63
CA GLY A 201 -18.55 105.46 43.03
C GLY A 201 -17.54 106.59 43.23
N TYR A 202 -16.56 106.72 42.33
CA TYR A 202 -15.46 107.68 42.47
C TYR A 202 -15.94 109.13 42.64
N GLY A 203 -16.92 109.57 41.86
CA GLY A 203 -17.46 110.93 41.92
C GLY A 203 -18.06 111.28 43.29
N SER A 204 -18.68 110.31 43.97
CA SER A 204 -19.24 110.51 45.31
C SER A 204 -18.17 110.60 46.39
N LEU A 205 -17.04 109.91 46.23
CA LEU A 205 -15.90 110.00 47.15
C LEU A 205 -15.22 111.38 47.04
N VAL A 206 -15.03 111.89 45.81
CA VAL A 206 -14.47 113.24 45.60
C VAL A 206 -15.41 114.32 46.15
N ALA A 207 -16.72 114.17 45.98
CA ALA A 207 -17.72 115.08 46.53
C ALA A 207 -17.95 114.93 48.05
N GLN A 208 -17.43 113.86 48.68
CA GLN A 208 -17.66 113.47 50.08
C GLN A 208 -19.14 113.28 50.48
N HIS A 209 -20.06 113.23 49.51
CA HIS A 209 -21.47 112.99 49.74
C HIS A 209 -22.10 112.21 48.56
N PHE A 210 -23.22 111.55 48.84
CA PHE A 210 -24.04 110.95 47.79
C PHE A 210 -25.16 111.90 47.35
N THR A 211 -25.47 111.88 46.05
CA THR A 211 -26.80 112.29 45.57
C THR A 211 -27.78 111.12 45.76
N LEU A 212 -29.08 111.38 45.84
CA LEU A 212 -30.08 110.32 46.00
C LEU A 212 -29.98 109.26 44.89
N GLN A 213 -29.84 109.71 43.63
CA GLN A 213 -29.71 108.84 42.47
C GLN A 213 -28.41 108.03 42.49
N ASN A 214 -27.26 108.64 42.81
CA ASN A 214 -25.99 107.91 42.85
C ASN A 214 -25.92 106.93 44.02
N ARG A 215 -26.50 107.25 45.18
CA ARG A 215 -26.55 106.34 46.34
C ARG A 215 -27.25 105.02 46.00
N VAL A 216 -28.37 105.10 45.27
CA VAL A 216 -29.12 103.91 44.84
C VAL A 216 -28.29 103.10 43.84
N ALA A 217 -27.77 103.74 42.79
CA ALA A 217 -26.98 103.05 41.76
C ALA A 217 -25.73 102.33 42.33
N VAL A 218 -24.95 103.03 43.16
CA VAL A 218 -23.73 102.46 43.78
C VAL A 218 -24.09 101.36 44.79
N ARG A 219 -25.22 101.46 45.49
CA ARG A 219 -25.69 100.41 46.41
C ARG A 219 -26.19 99.16 45.68
N ASP A 220 -26.83 99.32 44.53
CA ASP A 220 -27.22 98.20 43.68
C ASP A 220 -25.99 97.52 43.06
N LEU A 221 -24.99 98.29 42.59
CA LEU A 221 -23.71 97.75 42.13
C LEU A 221 -22.95 97.00 43.24
N ARG A 222 -22.95 97.51 44.48
CA ARG A 222 -22.42 96.80 45.65
C ARG A 222 -23.13 95.44 45.86
N ARG A 223 -24.45 95.38 45.73
CA ARG A 223 -25.21 94.11 45.82
C ARG A 223 -24.85 93.17 44.66
N SER A 224 -24.70 93.68 43.45
CA SER A 224 -24.28 92.90 42.28
C SER A 224 -22.85 92.34 42.44
N LEU A 225 -21.94 93.09 43.06
CA LEU A 225 -20.60 92.62 43.42
C LEU A 225 -20.65 91.46 44.42
N GLU A 226 -21.44 91.58 45.50
CA GLU A 226 -21.63 90.51 46.48
C GLU A 226 -22.21 89.24 45.83
N GLN A 227 -23.23 89.38 44.98
CA GLN A 227 -23.83 88.26 44.25
C GLN A 227 -22.84 87.59 43.28
N ALA A 228 -22.06 88.37 42.55
CA ALA A 228 -21.04 87.84 41.66
C ALA A 228 -19.90 87.13 42.43
N GLY A 229 -19.51 87.66 43.59
CA GLY A 229 -18.58 86.99 44.50
C GLY A 229 -19.10 85.66 45.03
N ALA A 230 -20.37 85.58 45.43
CA ALA A 230 -21.00 84.33 45.83
C ALA A 230 -21.05 83.30 44.69
N GLN A 231 -21.21 83.75 43.44
CA GLN A 231 -21.15 82.87 42.27
C GLN A 231 -19.75 82.31 42.03
N ILE A 232 -18.69 83.12 42.22
CA ILE A 232 -17.29 82.63 42.17
C ILE A 232 -17.06 81.53 43.22
N ALA A 233 -17.49 81.75 44.47
CA ALA A 233 -17.33 80.75 45.53
C ALA A 233 -18.10 79.45 45.24
N LYS A 234 -19.31 79.57 44.64
CA LYS A 234 -20.08 78.43 44.18
C LYS A 234 -19.35 77.67 43.08
N SER A 235 -18.83 78.36 42.07
CA SER A 235 -18.11 77.75 40.96
C SER A 235 -16.79 77.11 41.39
N ARG A 236 -16.07 77.72 42.35
CA ARG A 236 -14.90 77.09 43.00
C ARG A 236 -15.27 75.78 43.66
N THR A 237 -16.38 75.75 44.41
CA THR A 237 -16.86 74.53 45.09
C THR A 237 -17.28 73.46 44.08
N ALA A 238 -17.94 73.85 42.99
CA ALA A 238 -18.29 72.92 41.91
C ALA A 238 -17.03 72.34 41.24
N LEU A 239 -16.03 73.18 40.97
CA LEU A 239 -14.76 72.73 40.40
C LEU A 239 -13.98 71.83 41.36
N GLN A 240 -14.02 72.10 42.67
CA GLN A 240 -13.44 71.23 43.70
C GLN A 240 -14.04 69.82 43.67
N GLN A 241 -15.35 69.72 43.45
CA GLN A 241 -16.05 68.43 43.38
C GLN A 241 -15.80 67.71 42.05
N ALA A 242 -15.76 68.45 40.94
CA ALA A 242 -15.55 67.88 39.62
C ALA A 242 -14.09 67.45 39.38
N SER A 243 -13.12 68.26 39.81
CA SER A 243 -11.69 68.01 39.63
C SER A 243 -10.87 68.56 40.80
N PRO A 244 -10.68 67.77 41.88
CA PRO A 244 -9.85 68.15 43.02
C PRO A 244 -8.40 68.47 42.62
N ARG A 245 -7.90 67.81 41.57
CA ARG A 245 -6.54 68.02 41.05
C ARG A 245 -6.40 69.39 40.41
N ALA A 246 -7.37 69.82 39.61
CA ALA A 246 -7.33 71.14 38.98
C ALA A 246 -7.43 72.27 40.01
N LEU A 247 -8.12 72.06 41.13
CA LEU A 247 -8.22 73.07 42.18
C LEU A 247 -6.90 73.31 42.93
N GLN A 248 -5.93 72.39 42.90
CA GLN A 248 -4.67 72.55 43.66
C GLN A 248 -3.90 73.82 43.25
N SER A 249 -3.84 74.12 41.96
CA SER A 249 -3.22 75.34 41.42
C SER A 249 -4.11 76.57 41.58
N LEU A 250 -5.44 76.38 41.58
CA LEU A 250 -6.43 77.47 41.60
C LEU A 250 -6.82 77.93 43.00
N GLN A 251 -6.53 77.14 44.04
CA GLN A 251 -6.96 77.41 45.41
C GLN A 251 -6.51 78.79 45.91
N GLN A 252 -5.26 79.16 45.66
CA GLN A 252 -4.69 80.45 46.08
C GLN A 252 -5.30 81.63 45.28
N PRO A 253 -5.32 81.62 43.93
CA PRO A 253 -5.99 82.67 43.16
C PRO A 253 -7.45 82.91 43.52
N TYR A 254 -8.22 81.84 43.76
CA TYR A 254 -9.61 81.99 44.21
C TYR A 254 -9.70 82.64 45.60
N ALA A 255 -8.88 82.20 46.56
CA ALA A 255 -8.87 82.76 47.90
C ALA A 255 -8.51 84.26 47.89
N GLN A 256 -7.55 84.67 47.06
CA GLN A 256 -7.16 86.09 46.91
C GLN A 256 -8.31 86.98 46.39
N VAL A 257 -9.13 86.47 45.46
CA VAL A 257 -10.31 87.20 44.97
C VAL A 257 -11.43 87.21 46.01
N GLU A 258 -11.73 86.06 46.63
CA GLU A 258 -12.79 85.94 47.65
C GLU A 258 -12.51 86.85 48.87
N GLU A 259 -11.31 86.74 49.45
CA GLU A 259 -10.87 87.54 50.60
C GLU A 259 -10.74 89.03 50.23
N GLY A 260 -10.17 89.32 49.05
CA GLY A 260 -10.02 90.69 48.55
C GLY A 260 -11.36 91.40 48.34
N LEU A 261 -12.33 90.71 47.72
CA LEU A 261 -13.67 91.25 47.51
C LEU A 261 -14.43 91.42 48.82
N GLN A 262 -14.35 90.44 49.74
CA GLN A 262 -15.01 90.54 51.05
C GLN A 262 -14.48 91.73 51.85
N LYS A 263 -13.14 91.91 51.88
CA LYS A 263 -12.50 93.04 52.55
C LYS A 263 -12.90 94.37 51.92
N PHE A 264 -12.89 94.44 50.58
CA PHE A 264 -13.29 95.63 49.84
C PHE A 264 -14.74 96.04 50.15
N LEU A 265 -15.69 95.09 50.09
CA LEU A 265 -17.10 95.36 50.38
C LEU A 265 -17.32 95.84 51.82
N ALA A 266 -16.62 95.25 52.79
CA ALA A 266 -16.71 95.65 54.20
C ALA A 266 -16.18 97.08 54.44
N GLU A 267 -15.06 97.44 53.81
CA GLU A 267 -14.51 98.80 53.91
C GLU A 267 -15.38 99.82 53.18
N VAL A 268 -15.94 99.47 52.01
CA VAL A 268 -16.92 100.28 51.29
C VAL A 268 -18.17 100.55 52.14
N ASP A 269 -18.73 99.53 52.80
CA ASP A 269 -19.92 99.72 53.65
C ASP A 269 -19.62 100.67 54.82
N ARG A 270 -18.51 100.44 55.53
CA ARG A 270 -18.10 101.22 56.70
C ARG A 270 -17.71 102.66 56.34
N ASP A 271 -16.79 102.83 55.40
CA ASP A 271 -16.07 104.10 55.18
C ASP A 271 -16.71 104.98 54.09
N MET A 272 -17.57 104.41 53.24
CA MET A 272 -18.30 105.14 52.19
C MET A 272 -19.80 105.30 52.47
N PHE A 273 -20.50 104.27 52.98
CA PHE A 273 -21.96 104.32 53.17
C PHE A 273 -22.43 104.72 54.57
N GLU A 274 -21.75 104.24 55.61
CA GLU A 274 -22.10 104.44 57.03
C GLU A 274 -21.46 105.70 57.63
N ALA A 275 -20.24 106.05 57.22
CA ALA A 275 -19.57 107.27 57.66
C ALA A 275 -20.20 108.55 57.06
N SER A 276 -20.37 109.59 57.89
CA SER A 276 -20.81 110.93 57.45
C SER A 276 -19.98 112.02 58.16
N PRO A 277 -19.09 112.75 57.46
CA PRO A 277 -18.74 112.64 56.02
C PRO A 277 -17.99 111.34 55.70
N MET A 278 -17.88 111.00 54.40
CA MET A 278 -17.13 109.82 53.94
C MET A 278 -15.67 109.88 54.39
N VAL A 279 -15.15 108.75 54.89
CA VAL A 279 -13.78 108.63 55.40
C VAL A 279 -12.83 108.05 54.35
N LEU A 280 -13.36 107.23 53.44
CA LEU A 280 -12.56 106.56 52.40
C LEU A 280 -11.92 107.57 51.45
N GLN A 281 -10.59 107.56 51.37
CA GLN A 281 -9.85 108.48 50.50
C GLN A 281 -9.89 108.01 49.03
N PRO A 282 -10.05 108.92 48.04
CA PRO A 282 -10.08 108.55 46.63
C PRO A 282 -8.85 107.75 46.16
N ALA A 283 -7.65 108.08 46.67
CA ALA A 283 -6.42 107.35 46.33
C ALA A 283 -6.43 105.91 46.88
N GLN A 284 -6.90 105.73 48.11
CA GLN A 284 -7.02 104.41 48.76
C GLN A 284 -8.08 103.55 48.06
N PHE A 285 -9.20 104.16 47.65
CA PHE A 285 -10.23 103.49 46.86
C PHE A 285 -9.69 102.99 45.52
N VAL A 286 -8.98 103.83 44.77
CA VAL A 286 -8.36 103.44 43.49
C VAL A 286 -7.36 102.30 43.70
N GLN A 287 -6.52 102.37 44.74
CA GLN A 287 -5.57 101.30 45.06
C GLN A 287 -6.27 99.97 45.35
N GLN A 288 -7.40 99.98 46.05
CA GLN A 288 -8.18 98.77 46.33
C GLN A 288 -8.83 98.19 45.08
N ILE A 289 -9.39 99.04 44.21
CA ILE A 289 -9.93 98.60 42.92
C ILE A 289 -8.83 97.97 42.07
N GLN A 290 -7.66 98.61 42.00
CA GLN A 290 -6.50 98.09 41.25
C GLN A 290 -6.04 96.73 41.79
N ALA A 291 -5.88 96.60 43.11
CA ALA A 291 -5.50 95.32 43.73
C ALA A 291 -6.52 94.21 43.46
N LEU A 292 -7.82 94.53 43.49
CA LEU A 292 -8.86 93.54 43.20
C LEU A 292 -8.92 93.18 41.71
N GLN A 293 -8.69 94.15 40.81
CA GLN A 293 -8.54 93.91 39.37
C GLN A 293 -7.32 93.02 39.07
N GLU A 294 -6.19 93.27 39.72
CA GLU A 294 -4.99 92.43 39.62
C GLU A 294 -5.27 90.99 40.09
N ASN A 295 -5.95 90.81 41.22
CA ASN A 295 -6.36 89.48 41.70
C ASN A 295 -7.32 88.78 40.71
N LEU A 296 -8.26 89.51 40.10
CA LEU A 296 -9.17 88.96 39.09
C LEU A 296 -8.44 88.54 37.82
N THR A 297 -7.49 89.35 37.34
CA THR A 297 -6.63 89.00 36.21
C THR A 297 -5.75 87.80 36.53
N GLY A 298 -5.21 87.71 37.75
CA GLY A 298 -4.45 86.56 38.23
C GLY A 298 -5.27 85.27 38.28
N LEU A 299 -6.51 85.34 38.79
CA LEU A 299 -7.44 84.20 38.78
C LEU A 299 -7.81 83.79 37.36
N ARG A 300 -8.12 84.75 36.47
CA ARG A 300 -8.40 84.48 35.06
C ARG A 300 -7.23 83.75 34.38
N GLN A 301 -6.01 84.25 34.55
CA GLN A 301 -4.80 83.61 34.00
C GLN A 301 -4.61 82.20 34.55
N ALA A 302 -4.76 82.00 35.86
CA ALA A 302 -4.60 80.68 36.47
C ALA A 302 -5.66 79.68 35.96
N VAL A 303 -6.92 80.10 35.84
CA VAL A 303 -8.01 79.26 35.29
C VAL A 303 -7.75 78.92 33.82
N TYR A 304 -7.25 79.88 33.02
CA TYR A 304 -6.86 79.65 31.62
C TYR A 304 -5.71 78.63 31.49
N GLU A 305 -4.66 78.79 32.28
CA GLU A 305 -3.52 77.85 32.29
C GLU A 305 -3.97 76.45 32.71
N GLN A 306 -4.83 76.34 33.73
CA GLN A 306 -5.35 75.07 34.18
C GLN A 306 -6.28 74.42 33.14
N PHE A 307 -7.10 75.21 32.44
CA PHE A 307 -7.93 74.73 31.34
C PHE A 307 -7.07 74.13 30.22
N ASN A 308 -6.03 74.86 29.79
CA ASN A 308 -5.10 74.39 28.75
C ASN A 308 -4.35 73.12 29.17
N SER A 309 -3.95 73.01 30.44
CA SER A 309 -3.33 71.79 30.96
C SER A 309 -4.27 70.60 30.86
N ASN A 310 -5.54 70.74 31.27
CA ASN A 310 -6.52 69.65 31.22
C ASN A 310 -6.86 69.23 29.78
N ILE A 311 -7.05 70.20 28.87
CA ILE A 311 -7.28 69.90 27.45
C ILE A 311 -6.05 69.21 26.84
N GLY A 312 -4.83 69.60 27.22
CA GLY A 312 -3.59 68.93 26.82
C GLY A 312 -3.55 67.45 27.23
N ASP A 313 -3.94 67.15 28.47
CA ASP A 313 -4.06 65.77 28.97
C ASP A 313 -5.12 64.98 28.17
N TYR A 314 -6.29 65.58 27.90
CA TYR A 314 -7.33 64.93 27.10
C TYR A 314 -6.91 64.67 25.65
N GLN A 315 -6.18 65.60 25.03
CA GLN A 315 -5.60 65.41 23.69
C GLN A 315 -4.54 64.30 23.70
N GLY A 316 -3.68 64.24 24.72
CA GLY A 316 -2.68 63.20 24.90
C GLY A 316 -3.29 61.81 25.03
N ASN A 317 -4.31 61.67 25.88
CA ASN A 317 -5.05 60.43 26.07
C ASN A 317 -5.75 59.99 24.78
N ALA A 318 -6.43 60.90 24.07
CA ALA A 318 -7.08 60.59 22.79
C ALA A 318 -6.08 60.10 21.73
N ARG A 319 -4.88 60.69 21.65
CA ARG A 319 -3.80 60.22 20.76
C ARG A 319 -3.29 58.83 21.16
N GLN A 320 -3.13 58.57 22.45
CA GLN A 320 -2.70 57.28 22.95
C GLN A 320 -3.74 56.17 22.66
N ASP A 321 -5.02 56.46 22.85
CA ASP A 321 -6.11 55.53 22.52
C ASP A 321 -6.15 55.21 21.02
N MET A 322 -5.92 56.22 20.18
CA MET A 322 -5.81 56.05 18.72
C MET A 322 -4.63 55.14 18.35
N LEU A 323 -3.46 55.30 18.99
CA LEU A 323 -2.28 54.46 18.77
C LEU A 323 -2.52 53.00 19.20
N HIS A 324 -3.10 52.78 20.38
CA HIS A 324 -3.42 51.43 20.88
C HIS A 324 -4.41 50.70 19.98
N THR A 325 -5.48 51.39 19.57
CA THR A 325 -6.47 50.83 18.65
C THR A 325 -5.83 50.44 17.31
N THR A 326 -5.02 51.34 16.73
CA THR A 326 -4.30 51.06 15.48
C THR A 326 -3.37 49.86 15.60
N LEU A 327 -2.62 49.76 16.71
CA LEU A 327 -1.71 48.64 16.97
C LEU A 327 -2.44 47.30 17.07
N ILE A 328 -3.56 47.23 17.80
CA ILE A 328 -4.35 46.02 17.96
C ILE A 328 -4.86 45.52 16.59
N PHE A 329 -5.43 46.41 15.78
CA PHE A 329 -5.93 46.05 14.45
C PHE A 329 -4.80 45.62 13.51
N ALA A 330 -3.62 46.25 13.59
CA ALA A 330 -2.45 45.85 12.81
C ALA A 330 -1.98 44.43 13.19
N VAL A 331 -1.88 44.10 14.49
CA VAL A 331 -1.50 42.77 14.97
C VAL A 331 -2.51 41.70 14.54
N LEU A 332 -3.81 41.97 14.68
CA LEU A 332 -4.87 41.05 14.25
C LEU A 332 -4.80 40.76 12.75
N THR A 333 -4.53 41.80 11.93
CA THR A 333 -4.40 41.66 10.48
C THR A 333 -3.16 40.83 10.10
N LEU A 334 -2.03 41.08 10.75
CA LEU A 334 -0.79 40.31 10.54
C LEU A 334 -0.96 38.85 10.97
N LEU A 335 -1.63 38.58 12.09
CA LEU A 335 -1.92 37.23 12.56
C LEU A 335 -2.82 36.48 11.58
N ALA A 336 -3.88 37.14 11.08
CA ALA A 336 -4.76 36.56 10.08
C ALA A 336 -4.02 36.24 8.77
N LEU A 337 -3.12 37.14 8.33
CA LEU A 337 -2.29 36.93 7.14
C LEU A 337 -1.30 35.77 7.34
N TYR A 338 -0.65 35.69 8.51
CA TYR A 338 0.25 34.60 8.86
C TYR A 338 -0.46 33.24 8.84
N LEU A 339 -1.62 33.14 9.48
CA LEU A 339 -2.44 31.93 9.48
C LEU A 339 -2.87 31.53 8.06
N LEU A 340 -3.26 32.49 7.21
CA LEU A 340 -3.59 32.23 5.81
C LEU A 340 -2.39 31.64 5.05
N LEU A 341 -1.19 32.19 5.24
CA LEU A 341 0.03 31.71 4.59
C LEU A 341 0.41 30.30 5.08
N CYS A 342 0.39 30.05 6.39
CA CYS A 342 0.67 28.74 6.98
C CYS A 342 -0.30 27.67 6.47
N LEU A 343 -1.59 27.99 6.43
CA LEU A 343 -2.62 27.05 6.01
C LEU A 343 -2.52 26.76 4.51
N ASN A 344 -2.27 27.77 3.67
CA ASN A 344 -2.04 27.58 2.24
C ASN A 344 -0.78 26.73 1.96
N ALA A 345 0.31 26.96 2.69
CA ALA A 345 1.54 26.17 2.58
C ALA A 345 1.33 24.71 3.00
N SER A 346 0.64 24.46 4.12
CA SER A 346 0.31 23.12 4.62
C SER A 346 -0.49 22.32 3.59
N ILE A 347 -1.57 22.90 3.07
CA ILE A 347 -2.46 22.24 2.11
C ILE A 347 -1.73 21.96 0.79
N ARG A 348 -1.00 22.95 0.23
CA ARG A 348 -0.26 22.75 -1.02
C ARG A 348 0.75 21.61 -0.91
N ARG A 349 1.48 21.52 0.21
CA ARG A 349 2.47 20.46 0.43
C ARG A 349 1.82 19.08 0.48
N SER A 350 0.73 18.92 1.25
CA SER A 350 0.04 17.61 1.37
C SER A 350 -0.69 17.21 0.09
N THR A 351 -1.34 18.15 -0.62
CA THR A 351 -2.07 17.82 -1.86
C THR A 351 -1.11 17.46 -3.01
N ALA A 352 0.06 18.10 -3.10
CA ALA A 352 1.05 17.79 -4.14
C ALA A 352 1.54 16.33 -4.07
N GLY A 353 1.80 15.82 -2.84
CA GLY A 353 2.20 14.42 -2.64
C GLY A 353 1.13 13.42 -3.06
N ILE A 354 -0.15 13.70 -2.74
CA ILE A 354 -1.28 12.86 -3.12
C ILE A 354 -1.47 12.85 -4.64
N ILE A 355 -1.40 14.01 -5.31
CA ILE A 355 -1.53 14.11 -6.76
C ILE A 355 -0.39 13.34 -7.45
N GLN A 356 0.85 13.55 -7.02
CA GLN A 356 2.01 12.87 -7.61
C GLN A 356 1.94 11.35 -7.45
N ALA A 357 1.45 10.85 -6.31
CA ALA A 357 1.24 9.43 -6.10
C ALA A 357 0.10 8.88 -6.97
N ALA A 358 -0.98 9.63 -7.14
CA ALA A 358 -2.08 9.25 -8.04
C ALA A 358 -1.65 9.23 -9.52
N GLU A 359 -0.83 10.20 -9.95
CA GLU A 359 -0.21 10.21 -11.29
C GLU A 359 0.76 9.04 -11.47
N GLY A 360 1.60 8.77 -10.47
CA GLY A 360 2.48 7.60 -10.48
C GLY A 360 1.71 6.28 -10.59
N LEU A 361 0.61 6.14 -9.84
CA LEU A 361 -0.24 4.96 -9.89
C LEU A 361 -0.93 4.78 -11.25
N ARG A 362 -1.37 5.88 -11.89
CA ARG A 362 -1.90 5.88 -13.27
C ARG A 362 -0.88 5.35 -14.26
N ASP A 363 0.39 5.72 -14.08
CA ASP A 363 1.49 5.35 -14.97
C ASP A 363 2.12 3.99 -14.60
N GLY A 364 1.58 3.30 -13.58
CA GLY A 364 2.01 1.98 -13.13
C GLY A 364 3.21 1.99 -12.18
N ASP A 365 3.63 3.13 -11.64
CA ASP A 365 4.72 3.23 -10.66
C ASP A 365 4.20 2.95 -9.24
N LEU A 366 4.48 1.76 -8.72
CA LEU A 366 4.10 1.32 -7.36
C LEU A 366 5.21 1.59 -6.32
N ARG A 367 6.24 2.36 -6.68
CA ARG A 367 7.34 2.76 -5.78
C ARG A 367 7.09 4.11 -5.13
N VAL A 368 6.11 4.86 -5.64
CA VAL A 368 5.66 6.12 -5.08
C VAL A 368 5.20 5.93 -3.64
N CYS A 369 5.78 6.71 -2.73
CA CYS A 369 5.43 6.74 -1.32
C CYS A 369 5.16 8.20 -0.94
N MET A 370 3.96 8.45 -0.42
CA MET A 370 3.60 9.76 0.09
C MET A 370 4.23 9.96 1.46
N GLN A 371 5.00 11.02 1.63
CA GLN A 371 5.40 11.45 2.97
C GLN A 371 4.18 11.97 3.71
N VAL A 372 3.75 11.22 4.73
CA VAL A 372 2.64 11.60 5.60
C VAL A 372 3.11 12.73 6.52
N HIS A 373 2.46 13.89 6.43
CA HIS A 373 2.73 15.05 7.27
C HIS A 373 1.47 15.40 8.06
N GLY A 374 1.59 15.57 9.38
CA GLY A 374 0.48 15.95 10.25
C GLY A 374 -0.42 14.77 10.66
N ALA A 375 -1.59 15.10 11.19
CA ALA A 375 -2.59 14.16 11.71
C ALA A 375 -4.03 14.54 11.30
N ASP A 376 -4.17 15.29 10.20
CA ASP A 376 -5.45 15.72 9.66
C ASP A 376 -6.02 14.72 8.62
N ASP A 377 -7.16 15.06 8.03
CA ASP A 377 -7.80 14.23 7.02
C ASP A 377 -6.90 13.95 5.80
N LEU A 378 -6.00 14.87 5.44
CA LEU A 378 -5.05 14.68 4.34
C LEU A 378 -3.95 13.67 4.71
N ALA A 379 -3.50 13.67 5.97
CA ALA A 379 -2.58 12.66 6.49
C ALA A 379 -3.22 11.26 6.50
N ALA A 380 -4.50 11.17 6.88
CA ALA A 380 -5.26 9.92 6.83
C ALA A 380 -5.40 9.38 5.39
N ILE A 381 -5.72 10.25 4.42
CA ILE A 381 -5.78 9.89 3.00
C ILE A 381 -4.41 9.39 2.50
N SER A 382 -3.34 10.12 2.81
CA SER A 382 -1.98 9.74 2.40
C SER A 382 -1.57 8.37 2.96
N THR A 383 -1.93 8.10 4.22
CA THR A 383 -1.66 6.82 4.88
C THR A 383 -2.44 5.69 4.21
N ALA A 384 -3.75 5.86 4.01
CA ALA A 384 -4.58 4.87 3.34
C ALA A 384 -4.10 4.57 1.92
N LEU A 385 -3.67 5.60 1.17
CA LEU A 385 -3.13 5.42 -0.18
C LEU A 385 -1.78 4.69 -0.15
N ASN A 386 -0.90 4.98 0.82
CA ASN A 386 0.36 4.22 1.01
C ASN A 386 0.08 2.74 1.29
N THR A 387 -0.90 2.43 2.15
CA THR A 387 -1.31 1.05 2.42
C THR A 387 -1.84 0.36 1.16
N ALA A 388 -2.66 1.05 0.38
CA ALA A 388 -3.19 0.52 -0.89
C ALA A 388 -2.07 0.25 -1.91
N VAL A 389 -1.12 1.18 -2.07
CA VAL A 389 0.04 1.00 -2.96
C VAL A 389 0.92 -0.15 -2.51
N ALA A 390 1.18 -0.28 -1.20
CA ALA A 390 1.96 -1.39 -0.65
C ALA A 390 1.28 -2.74 -0.92
N GLN A 391 -0.02 -2.84 -0.71
CA GLN A 391 -0.78 -4.07 -0.94
C GLN A 391 -0.87 -4.44 -2.43
N LEU A 392 -0.96 -3.45 -3.32
CA LEU A 392 -0.87 -3.65 -4.78
C LEU A 392 0.53 -4.12 -5.19
N ARG A 393 1.59 -3.52 -4.64
CA ARG A 393 2.97 -3.93 -4.89
C ARG A 393 3.21 -5.39 -4.49
N ASP A 394 2.83 -5.76 -3.26
CA ASP A 394 2.96 -7.14 -2.77
C ASP A 394 2.17 -8.13 -3.64
N SER A 395 0.96 -7.74 -4.08
CA SER A 395 0.16 -8.56 -5.00
C SER A 395 0.86 -8.77 -6.34
N MET A 396 1.41 -7.70 -6.94
CA MET A 396 2.14 -7.80 -8.21
C MET A 396 3.43 -8.62 -8.10
N GLN A 397 4.16 -8.49 -6.99
CA GLN A 397 5.33 -9.33 -6.70
C GLN A 397 4.93 -10.80 -6.47
N GLY A 398 3.77 -11.06 -5.85
CA GLY A 398 3.18 -12.38 -5.72
C GLY A 398 2.89 -13.01 -7.08
N VAL A 399 2.19 -12.29 -7.97
CA VAL A 399 1.92 -12.75 -9.35
C VAL A 399 3.22 -13.02 -10.12
N GLY A 400 4.25 -12.19 -9.94
CA GLY A 400 5.56 -12.40 -10.57
C GLY A 400 6.33 -13.63 -10.06
N ARG A 401 6.11 -14.06 -8.80
CA ARG A 401 6.66 -15.31 -8.27
C ARG A 401 5.90 -16.53 -8.78
N GLU A 402 4.58 -16.49 -8.73
CA GLU A 402 3.72 -17.56 -9.25
C GLU A 402 3.91 -17.76 -10.76
N GLY A 403 4.06 -16.68 -11.53
CA GLY A 403 4.36 -16.75 -12.96
C GLY A 403 5.68 -17.46 -13.29
N ARG A 404 6.72 -17.28 -12.46
CA ARG A 404 7.99 -18.02 -12.60
C ARG A 404 7.84 -19.49 -12.27
N SER A 405 7.12 -19.82 -11.19
CA SER A 405 6.82 -21.21 -10.83
C SER A 405 6.01 -21.92 -11.94
N LEU A 406 5.08 -21.20 -12.58
CA LEU A 406 4.32 -21.73 -13.71
C LEU A 406 5.22 -22.00 -14.92
N ASP A 407 6.17 -21.11 -15.23
CA ASP A 407 7.12 -21.31 -16.34
C ASP A 407 8.00 -22.56 -16.14
N GLU A 408 8.52 -22.76 -14.92
CA GLU A 408 9.27 -23.97 -14.56
C GLU A 408 8.42 -25.24 -14.72
N THR A 409 7.16 -25.20 -14.25
CA THR A 409 6.22 -26.33 -14.36
C THR A 409 5.92 -26.66 -15.83
N VAL A 410 5.72 -25.64 -16.67
CA VAL A 410 5.49 -25.80 -18.11
C VAL A 410 6.70 -26.39 -18.82
N ARG A 411 7.94 -25.97 -18.47
CA ARG A 411 9.16 -26.59 -19.01
C ARG A 411 9.28 -28.06 -18.61
N SER A 412 8.94 -28.39 -17.37
CA SER A 412 8.92 -29.77 -16.89
C SER A 412 7.90 -30.63 -17.63
N LEU A 413 6.69 -30.11 -17.86
CA LEU A 413 5.65 -30.79 -18.63
C LEU A 413 6.08 -31.04 -20.09
N GLY A 414 6.65 -30.03 -20.75
CA GLY A 414 7.18 -30.17 -22.12
C GLY A 414 8.29 -31.23 -22.21
N SER A 415 9.23 -31.23 -21.25
CA SER A 415 10.27 -32.25 -21.12
C SER A 415 9.68 -33.66 -20.94
N GLN A 416 8.70 -33.80 -20.06
CA GLN A 416 8.07 -35.09 -19.76
C GLN A 416 7.28 -35.64 -20.95
N ALA A 417 6.57 -34.78 -21.68
CA ALA A 417 5.87 -35.14 -22.90
C ALA A 417 6.85 -35.62 -23.99
N ALA A 418 7.96 -34.90 -24.20
CA ALA A 418 8.99 -35.31 -25.14
C ALA A 418 9.64 -36.65 -24.76
N GLY A 419 9.92 -36.87 -23.47
CA GLY A 419 10.44 -38.14 -22.96
C GLY A 419 9.46 -39.29 -23.16
N SER A 420 8.16 -39.05 -22.96
CA SER A 420 7.11 -40.06 -23.17
C SER A 420 6.98 -40.44 -24.64
N LEU A 421 7.08 -39.47 -25.55
CA LEU A 421 7.05 -39.71 -27.00
C LEU A 421 8.19 -40.65 -27.43
N SER A 422 9.41 -40.36 -26.98
CA SER A 422 10.59 -41.18 -27.29
C SER A 422 10.51 -42.59 -26.70
N ALA A 423 9.97 -42.73 -25.48
CA ALA A 423 9.77 -44.02 -24.85
C ALA A 423 8.75 -44.89 -25.61
N VAL A 424 7.66 -44.30 -26.10
CA VAL A 424 6.65 -44.98 -26.92
C VAL A 424 7.25 -45.46 -28.25
N GLU A 425 8.04 -44.63 -28.93
CA GLU A 425 8.72 -45.01 -30.17
C GLU A 425 9.66 -46.22 -29.96
N GLN A 426 10.43 -46.21 -28.87
CA GLN A 426 11.31 -47.32 -28.53
C GLN A 426 10.53 -48.60 -28.18
N GLN A 427 9.43 -48.46 -27.45
CA GLN A 427 8.55 -49.57 -27.10
C GLN A 427 7.92 -50.20 -28.36
N GLN A 428 7.47 -49.39 -29.32
CA GLN A 428 6.93 -49.90 -30.59
C GLN A 428 7.95 -50.73 -31.37
N ALA A 429 9.20 -50.26 -31.44
CA ALA A 429 10.28 -51.00 -32.09
C ALA A 429 10.53 -52.36 -31.41
N GLN A 430 10.52 -52.39 -30.07
CA GLN A 430 10.68 -53.63 -29.30
C GLN A 430 9.49 -54.58 -29.52
N MET A 431 8.26 -54.07 -29.49
CA MET A 431 7.06 -54.87 -29.72
C MET A 431 7.05 -55.53 -31.10
N SER A 432 7.46 -54.81 -32.15
CA SER A 432 7.61 -55.34 -33.50
C SER A 432 8.60 -56.52 -33.56
N GLN A 433 9.72 -56.42 -32.84
CA GLN A 433 10.70 -57.51 -32.74
C GLN A 433 10.13 -58.74 -32.02
N ILE A 434 9.41 -58.53 -30.90
CA ILE A 434 8.81 -59.64 -30.15
C ILE A 434 7.70 -60.31 -30.99
N ALA A 435 6.87 -59.56 -31.72
CA ALA A 435 5.84 -60.12 -32.58
C ALA A 435 6.42 -60.99 -33.69
N THR A 436 7.53 -60.54 -34.29
CA THR A 436 8.29 -61.31 -35.28
C THR A 436 8.83 -62.61 -34.66
N ALA A 437 9.44 -62.53 -33.47
CA ALA A 437 9.97 -63.68 -32.77
C ALA A 437 8.88 -64.69 -32.37
N ALA A 438 7.72 -64.22 -31.90
CA ALA A 438 6.57 -65.05 -31.56
C ALA A 438 6.04 -65.79 -32.79
N THR A 439 5.89 -65.09 -33.92
CA THR A 439 5.45 -65.70 -35.19
C THR A 439 6.44 -66.78 -35.66
N GLN A 440 7.75 -66.51 -35.57
CA GLN A 440 8.77 -67.48 -35.92
C GLN A 440 8.79 -68.69 -34.97
N MET A 441 8.54 -68.45 -33.68
CA MET A 441 8.43 -69.50 -32.66
C MET A 441 7.24 -70.41 -32.91
N ALA A 442 6.06 -69.85 -33.23
CA ALA A 442 4.87 -70.62 -33.60
C ALA A 442 5.15 -71.52 -34.83
N ALA A 443 5.72 -70.95 -35.89
CA ALA A 443 6.06 -71.70 -37.10
C ALA A 443 7.07 -72.82 -36.83
N THR A 444 8.10 -72.56 -36.01
CA THR A 444 9.12 -73.55 -35.65
C THR A 444 8.52 -74.69 -34.82
N ALA A 445 7.68 -74.36 -33.83
CA ALA A 445 7.01 -75.33 -32.99
C ALA A 445 6.06 -76.23 -33.80
N GLN A 446 5.30 -75.65 -34.75
CA GLN A 446 4.47 -76.42 -35.69
C GLN A 446 5.30 -77.40 -36.52
N SER A 447 6.46 -76.96 -37.03
CA SER A 447 7.37 -77.82 -37.79
C SER A 447 7.97 -78.95 -36.94
N VAL A 448 8.27 -78.69 -35.67
CA VAL A 448 8.72 -79.73 -34.72
C VAL A 448 7.64 -80.76 -34.46
N ALA A 449 6.38 -80.33 -34.27
CA ALA A 449 5.25 -81.24 -34.10
C ALA A 449 5.09 -82.18 -35.31
N GLN A 450 5.11 -81.63 -36.52
CA GLN A 450 5.08 -82.41 -37.77
C GLN A 450 6.25 -83.38 -37.89
N SER A 451 7.47 -82.94 -37.54
CA SER A 451 8.66 -83.80 -37.56
C SER A 451 8.54 -84.98 -36.58
N CYS A 452 7.95 -84.74 -35.41
CA CYS A 452 7.70 -85.79 -34.42
C CYS A 452 6.65 -86.80 -34.89
N GLU A 453 5.60 -86.33 -35.55
CA GLU A 453 4.58 -87.20 -36.15
C GLU A 453 5.18 -88.11 -37.23
N GLN A 454 6.01 -87.56 -38.11
CA GLN A 454 6.73 -88.34 -39.13
C GLN A 454 7.68 -89.37 -38.49
N ALA A 455 8.48 -88.96 -37.49
CA ALA A 455 9.37 -89.87 -36.79
C ALA A 455 8.61 -91.00 -36.05
N ALA A 456 7.41 -90.71 -35.54
CA ALA A 456 6.57 -91.71 -34.89
C ALA A 456 6.03 -92.74 -35.90
N GLN A 457 5.71 -92.31 -37.13
CA GLN A 457 5.35 -93.23 -38.22
C GLN A 457 6.52 -94.14 -38.61
N GLU A 458 7.74 -93.60 -38.74
CA GLU A 458 8.95 -94.37 -39.03
C GLU A 458 9.29 -95.37 -37.91
N ALA A 459 9.15 -94.97 -36.65
CA ALA A 459 9.24 -95.86 -35.49
C ALA A 459 8.20 -96.99 -35.58
N GLY A 460 6.94 -96.66 -35.92
CA GLY A 460 5.89 -97.64 -36.14
C GLY A 460 6.24 -98.69 -37.21
N GLN A 461 6.82 -98.27 -38.33
CA GLN A 461 7.30 -99.18 -39.39
C GLN A 461 8.44 -100.08 -38.90
N THR A 462 9.38 -99.53 -38.15
CA THR A 462 10.52 -100.28 -37.57
C THR A 462 10.03 -101.36 -36.61
N ARG A 463 9.03 -101.05 -35.78
CA ARG A 463 8.38 -102.02 -34.88
C ARG A 463 7.75 -103.19 -35.65
N GLU A 464 7.08 -102.90 -36.76
CA GLU A 464 6.47 -103.91 -37.62
C GLU A 464 7.53 -104.85 -38.25
N ILE A 465 8.63 -104.29 -38.74
CA ILE A 465 9.75 -105.07 -39.30
C ILE A 465 10.36 -105.99 -38.23
N ALA A 466 10.56 -105.50 -37.00
CA ALA A 466 11.08 -106.29 -35.90
C ALA A 466 10.13 -107.45 -35.52
N ASN A 467 8.83 -107.21 -35.43
CA ASN A 467 7.81 -108.24 -35.19
C ASN A 467 7.81 -109.32 -36.28
N GLN A 468 7.83 -108.91 -37.56
CA GLN A 468 7.90 -109.85 -38.68
C GLN A 468 9.19 -110.68 -38.66
N SER A 469 10.32 -110.08 -38.26
CA SER A 469 11.59 -110.77 -38.13
C SER A 469 11.58 -111.76 -36.98
N ASN A 470 10.88 -111.45 -35.88
CA ASN A 470 10.73 -112.38 -34.75
C ASN A 470 9.86 -113.59 -35.17
N GLN A 471 8.78 -113.37 -35.93
CA GLN A 471 8.00 -114.47 -36.52
C GLN A 471 8.81 -115.37 -37.45
N ARG A 472 9.70 -114.78 -38.28
CA ARG A 472 10.61 -115.56 -39.15
C ARG A 472 11.60 -116.38 -38.32
N SER A 473 12.17 -115.79 -37.28
CA SER A 473 13.08 -116.48 -36.35
C SER A 473 12.42 -117.68 -35.68
N ALA A 474 11.18 -117.52 -35.20
CA ALA A 474 10.40 -118.63 -34.63
C ALA A 474 10.19 -119.78 -35.62
N ARG A 475 9.91 -119.48 -36.90
CA ARG A 475 9.80 -120.49 -37.96
C ARG A 475 11.14 -121.18 -38.23
N THR A 476 12.24 -120.43 -38.30
CA THR A 476 13.58 -120.99 -38.50
C THR A 476 13.97 -121.94 -37.36
N SER A 477 13.70 -121.56 -36.11
CA SER A 477 13.92 -122.43 -34.94
C SER A 477 13.12 -123.73 -35.04
N ALA A 478 11.85 -123.66 -35.46
CA ALA A 478 11.02 -124.84 -35.66
C ALA A 478 11.58 -125.77 -36.76
N SER A 479 12.00 -125.22 -37.90
CA SER A 479 12.63 -125.99 -38.98
C SER A 479 13.94 -126.67 -38.56
N MET A 480 14.76 -126.00 -37.74
CA MET A 480 16.00 -126.59 -37.22
C MET A 480 15.75 -127.73 -36.22
N ARG A 481 14.70 -127.63 -35.40
CA ARG A 481 14.27 -128.75 -34.53
C ARG A 481 13.77 -129.94 -35.35
N GLU A 482 13.02 -129.69 -36.42
CA GLU A 482 12.58 -130.74 -37.35
C GLU A 482 13.78 -131.41 -38.03
N LEU A 483 14.76 -130.62 -38.50
CA LEU A 483 16.00 -131.12 -39.07
C LEU A 483 16.76 -132.03 -38.08
N SER A 484 16.89 -131.60 -36.83
CA SER A 484 17.52 -132.41 -35.77
C SER A 484 16.78 -133.74 -35.57
N GLY A 485 15.45 -133.73 -35.57
CA GLY A 485 14.64 -134.95 -35.51
C GLY A 485 14.84 -135.89 -36.71
N ARG A 486 14.97 -135.35 -37.92
CA ARG A 486 15.25 -136.14 -39.14
C ARG A 486 16.67 -136.73 -39.13
N LEU A 487 17.65 -135.99 -38.63
CA LEU A 487 19.02 -136.47 -38.46
C LEU A 487 19.07 -137.60 -37.42
N ALA A 488 18.38 -137.46 -36.29
CA ALA A 488 18.28 -138.51 -35.28
C ALA A 488 17.66 -139.81 -35.84
N GLY A 489 16.59 -139.70 -36.64
CA GLY A 489 15.98 -140.86 -37.33
C GLY A 489 16.92 -141.50 -38.36
N SER A 490 17.72 -140.69 -39.07
CA SER A 490 18.71 -141.20 -40.03
C SER A 490 19.86 -141.92 -39.32
N ALA A 491 20.35 -141.38 -38.20
CA ALA A 491 21.38 -142.01 -37.36
C ALA A 491 20.90 -143.38 -36.83
N GLN A 492 19.63 -143.48 -36.42
CA GLN A 492 19.04 -144.76 -35.99
C GLN A 492 18.98 -145.80 -37.12
N THR A 493 18.71 -145.36 -38.35
CA THR A 493 18.68 -146.25 -39.52
C THR A 493 20.07 -146.76 -39.86
N LEU A 494 21.09 -145.89 -39.80
CA LEU A 494 22.49 -146.29 -39.97
C LEU A 494 22.97 -147.23 -38.85
N GLN A 495 22.53 -147.01 -37.60
CA GLN A 495 22.81 -147.92 -36.49
C GLN A 495 22.27 -149.33 -36.75
N LYS A 496 21.05 -149.45 -37.31
CA LYS A 496 20.48 -150.74 -37.74
C LYS A 496 21.27 -151.37 -38.88
N LEU A 497 21.69 -150.57 -39.87
CA LEU A 497 22.54 -151.05 -40.96
C LEU A 497 23.86 -151.60 -40.41
N ARG A 498 24.50 -150.92 -39.45
CA ARG A 498 25.71 -151.40 -38.76
C ARG A 498 25.50 -152.78 -38.14
N GLN A 499 24.38 -152.98 -37.42
CA GLN A 499 24.03 -154.27 -36.83
C GLN A 499 23.79 -155.38 -37.88
N GLN A 500 23.13 -155.05 -38.99
CA GLN A 500 22.90 -155.99 -40.09
C GLN A 500 24.22 -156.37 -40.76
N THR A 501 25.12 -155.40 -40.98
CA THR A 501 26.47 -155.62 -41.53
C THR A 501 27.29 -156.55 -40.62
N GLU A 502 27.25 -156.38 -39.29
CA GLU A 502 27.88 -157.32 -38.34
C GLU A 502 27.29 -158.75 -38.43
N GLN A 503 25.98 -158.86 -38.65
CA GLN A 503 25.33 -160.16 -38.82
C GLN A 503 25.77 -160.84 -40.11
N ILE A 504 25.95 -160.07 -41.20
CA ILE A 504 26.52 -160.57 -42.46
C ILE A 504 27.95 -161.05 -42.23
N THR A 505 28.79 -160.29 -41.50
CA THR A 505 30.16 -160.73 -41.15
C THR A 505 30.16 -162.11 -40.50
N ARG A 506 29.29 -162.33 -39.50
CA ARG A 506 29.15 -163.64 -38.83
C ARG A 506 28.76 -164.77 -39.77
N VAL A 507 27.83 -164.51 -40.70
CA VAL A 507 27.41 -165.52 -41.70
C VAL A 507 28.54 -165.84 -42.66
N VAL A 508 29.28 -164.83 -43.13
CA VAL A 508 30.43 -164.98 -44.03
C VAL A 508 31.54 -165.80 -43.35
N ASP A 509 31.79 -165.59 -42.06
CA ASP A 509 32.74 -166.40 -41.29
C ASP A 509 32.33 -167.88 -41.19
N VAL A 510 31.04 -168.17 -41.00
CA VAL A 510 30.52 -169.55 -41.01
C VAL A 510 30.69 -170.19 -42.39
N ILE A 511 30.38 -169.48 -43.48
CA ILE A 511 30.54 -169.99 -44.84
C ILE A 511 32.01 -170.27 -45.14
N LYS A 512 32.91 -169.37 -44.71
CA LYS A 512 34.36 -169.59 -44.82
C LYS A 512 34.78 -170.86 -44.08
N GLY A 513 34.27 -171.08 -42.86
CA GLY A 513 34.51 -172.31 -42.09
C GLY A 513 33.96 -173.58 -42.77
N ILE A 514 32.77 -173.51 -43.37
CA ILE A 514 32.19 -174.64 -44.14
C ILE A 514 33.05 -174.92 -45.38
N ALA A 515 33.51 -173.90 -46.09
CA ALA A 515 34.36 -174.05 -47.26
C ALA A 515 35.73 -174.68 -46.89
N GLU A 516 36.33 -174.31 -45.75
CA GLU A 516 37.52 -174.97 -45.21
C GLU A 516 37.29 -176.45 -44.88
N GLN A 517 36.18 -176.78 -44.20
CA GLN A 517 35.80 -178.17 -43.94
C GLN A 517 35.55 -178.97 -45.23
N THR A 518 34.88 -178.37 -46.20
CA THR A 518 34.55 -179.01 -47.48
C THR A 518 35.82 -179.27 -48.30
N ASN A 519 36.78 -178.34 -48.27
CA ASN A 519 38.10 -178.52 -48.88
C ASN A 519 38.87 -179.70 -48.28
N LEU A 520 38.79 -179.89 -46.96
CA LEU A 520 39.39 -181.02 -46.24
C LEU A 520 38.71 -182.35 -46.57
N LEU A 521 37.37 -182.38 -46.63
CA LEU A 521 36.60 -183.56 -47.04
C LEU A 521 36.93 -183.97 -48.48
N ALA A 522 37.02 -182.99 -49.39
CA ALA A 522 37.40 -183.19 -50.76
C ALA A 522 38.82 -183.77 -50.89
N LEU A 523 39.77 -183.28 -50.10
CA LEU A 523 41.13 -183.81 -50.07
C LEU A 523 41.16 -185.28 -49.62
N ASN A 524 40.43 -185.62 -48.56
CA ASN A 524 40.32 -187.01 -48.09
C ASN A 524 39.66 -187.92 -49.14
N ALA A 525 38.64 -187.43 -49.86
CA ALA A 525 38.01 -188.17 -50.94
C ALA A 525 38.95 -188.38 -52.14
N ALA A 526 39.77 -187.38 -52.48
CA ALA A 526 40.76 -187.49 -53.56
C ALA A 526 41.85 -188.54 -53.22
N ILE A 527 42.28 -188.59 -51.96
CA ILE A 527 43.22 -189.61 -51.46
C ILE A 527 42.63 -191.02 -51.59
N GLU A 528 41.37 -191.22 -51.16
CA GLU A 528 40.76 -192.56 -51.18
C GLU A 528 40.40 -193.02 -52.59
N ALA A 529 40.07 -192.10 -53.49
CA ALA A 529 39.86 -192.39 -54.91
C ALA A 529 41.14 -192.90 -55.61
N ALA A 530 42.31 -192.37 -55.26
CA ALA A 530 43.59 -192.85 -55.76
C ALA A 530 43.90 -194.30 -55.30
N ARG A 531 43.37 -194.70 -54.13
CA ARG A 531 43.58 -196.01 -53.52
C ARG A 531 42.79 -197.14 -54.18
N ALA A 532 41.61 -196.83 -54.73
CA ALA A 532 40.74 -197.77 -55.43
C ALA A 532 41.22 -198.12 -56.86
N GLY A 533 42.32 -197.53 -57.32
CA GLY A 533 42.93 -197.83 -58.62
C GLY A 533 41.98 -197.59 -59.79
N GLU A 534 41.94 -198.51 -60.75
CA GLU A 534 41.16 -198.39 -61.99
C GLU A 534 39.64 -198.25 -61.76
N GLN A 535 39.11 -198.72 -60.63
CA GLN A 535 37.70 -198.52 -60.25
C GLN A 535 37.43 -197.11 -59.66
N GLY A 536 38.47 -196.35 -59.30
CA GLY A 536 38.37 -195.08 -58.55
C GLY A 536 38.49 -193.79 -59.37
N ARG A 537 38.83 -193.83 -60.67
CA ARG A 537 39.06 -192.63 -61.50
C ARG A 537 37.88 -191.65 -61.54
N GLY A 538 36.64 -192.17 -61.56
CA GLY A 538 35.45 -191.32 -61.53
C GLY A 538 35.31 -190.52 -60.23
N PHE A 539 35.75 -191.08 -59.10
CA PHE A 539 35.68 -190.44 -57.78
C PHE A 539 36.74 -189.35 -57.58
N ALA A 540 37.95 -189.52 -58.15
CA ALA A 540 39.04 -188.56 -58.01
C ALA A 540 38.71 -187.22 -58.69
N VAL A 541 38.09 -187.26 -59.87
CA VAL A 541 37.66 -186.05 -60.60
C VAL A 541 36.62 -185.27 -59.82
N VAL A 542 35.66 -185.95 -59.18
CA VAL A 542 34.66 -185.30 -58.34
C VAL A 542 35.32 -184.64 -57.11
N ALA A 543 36.28 -185.30 -56.49
CA ALA A 543 36.98 -184.77 -55.32
C ALA A 543 37.79 -183.50 -55.65
N ASP A 544 38.53 -183.47 -56.77
CA ASP A 544 39.25 -182.26 -57.19
C ASP A 544 38.31 -181.11 -57.56
N GLU A 545 37.15 -181.41 -58.15
CA GLU A 545 36.13 -180.40 -58.46
C GLU A 545 35.53 -179.80 -57.17
N VAL A 546 35.26 -180.61 -56.14
CA VAL A 546 34.79 -180.13 -54.83
C VAL A 546 35.87 -179.29 -54.11
N ARG A 547 37.14 -179.65 -54.27
CA ARG A 547 38.28 -178.88 -53.71
C ARG A 547 38.40 -177.51 -54.37
N SER A 548 38.36 -177.47 -55.70
CA SER A 548 38.37 -176.23 -56.48
C SER A 548 37.19 -175.32 -56.13
N LEU A 549 35.99 -175.90 -55.98
CA LEU A 549 34.79 -175.18 -55.57
C LEU A 549 34.96 -174.57 -54.17
N SER A 550 35.49 -175.33 -53.21
CA SER A 550 35.72 -174.87 -51.84
C SER A 550 36.74 -173.71 -51.77
N GLN A 551 37.81 -173.77 -52.56
CA GLN A 551 38.80 -172.70 -52.63
C GLN A 551 38.21 -171.43 -53.26
N ARG A 552 37.38 -171.55 -54.30
CA ARG A 552 36.63 -170.42 -54.88
C ARG A 552 35.67 -169.82 -53.87
N THR A 553 34.97 -170.64 -53.08
CA THR A 553 34.09 -170.17 -52.00
C THR A 553 34.84 -169.37 -50.93
N GLN A 554 36.02 -169.84 -50.50
CA GLN A 554 36.85 -169.10 -49.54
C GLN A 554 37.27 -167.72 -50.07
N ASN A 555 37.76 -167.65 -51.31
CA ASN A 555 38.17 -166.40 -51.93
C ASN A 555 37.00 -165.42 -52.03
N SER A 556 35.81 -165.88 -52.46
CA SER A 556 34.61 -165.04 -52.49
C SER A 556 34.17 -164.59 -51.09
N THR A 557 34.26 -165.43 -50.07
CA THR A 557 33.96 -164.99 -48.69
C THR A 557 34.96 -163.95 -48.17
N ALA A 558 36.23 -164.02 -48.57
CA ALA A 558 37.23 -163.02 -48.18
C ALA A 558 36.94 -161.65 -48.84
N GLU A 559 36.55 -161.63 -50.11
CA GLU A 559 36.13 -160.40 -50.81
C GLU A 559 34.87 -159.79 -50.20
N ILE A 560 33.88 -160.63 -49.83
CA ILE A 560 32.68 -160.15 -49.13
C ILE A 560 33.05 -159.59 -47.75
N ALA A 561 33.91 -160.27 -46.98
CA ALA A 561 34.35 -159.79 -45.68
C ALA A 561 35.04 -158.41 -45.77
N GLN A 562 35.87 -158.20 -46.79
CA GLN A 562 36.50 -156.90 -47.05
C GLN A 562 35.46 -155.81 -47.34
N THR A 563 34.50 -156.09 -48.24
CA THR A 563 33.44 -155.14 -48.62
C THR A 563 32.54 -154.78 -47.44
N VAL A 564 32.20 -155.77 -46.60
CA VAL A 564 31.43 -155.60 -45.36
C VAL A 564 32.22 -154.79 -44.32
N GLY A 565 33.54 -154.97 -44.25
CA GLY A 565 34.44 -154.16 -43.41
C GLY A 565 34.51 -152.70 -43.84
N ASP A 566 34.57 -152.43 -45.15
CA ASP A 566 34.54 -151.08 -45.70
C ASP A 566 33.17 -150.41 -45.49
N LEU A 567 32.07 -151.17 -45.65
CA LEU A 567 30.72 -150.72 -45.27
C LEU A 567 30.63 -150.31 -43.79
N HIS A 568 31.22 -151.09 -42.89
CA HIS A 568 31.22 -150.77 -41.47
C HIS A 568 31.94 -149.45 -41.16
N LYS A 569 33.07 -149.17 -41.83
CA LYS A 569 33.80 -147.89 -41.69
C LYS A 569 32.96 -146.72 -42.20
N VAL A 570 32.37 -146.84 -43.38
CA VAL A 570 31.52 -145.78 -43.97
C VAL A 570 30.32 -145.47 -43.08
N VAL A 571 29.63 -146.50 -42.58
CA VAL A 571 28.50 -146.33 -41.65
C VAL A 571 28.94 -145.64 -40.36
N GLY A 572 30.09 -146.02 -39.80
CA GLY A 572 30.64 -145.37 -38.60
C GLY A 572 30.94 -143.89 -38.82
N GLN A 573 31.54 -143.54 -39.97
CA GLN A 573 31.80 -142.15 -40.33
C GLN A 573 30.51 -141.36 -40.52
N SER A 574 29.52 -141.90 -41.23
CA SER A 574 28.23 -141.24 -41.44
C SER A 574 27.45 -141.00 -40.14
N VAL A 575 27.55 -141.90 -39.14
CA VAL A 575 26.97 -141.67 -37.81
C VAL A 575 27.66 -140.50 -37.10
N ALA A 576 28.99 -140.42 -37.13
CA ALA A 576 29.74 -139.33 -36.52
C ALA A 576 29.42 -137.96 -37.17
N GLU A 577 29.31 -137.91 -38.50
CA GLU A 577 28.89 -136.71 -39.23
C GLU A 577 27.46 -136.29 -38.88
N MET A 578 26.54 -137.25 -38.67
CA MET A 578 25.17 -136.95 -38.21
C MET A 578 25.13 -136.43 -36.77
N GLU A 579 25.94 -136.98 -35.87
CA GLU A 579 26.08 -136.48 -34.49
C GLU A 579 26.59 -135.03 -34.47
N GLN A 580 27.60 -134.72 -35.28
CA GLN A 580 28.10 -133.36 -35.42
C GLN A 580 27.05 -132.41 -36.01
N ALA A 581 26.30 -132.85 -37.02
CA ALA A 581 25.22 -132.06 -37.62
C ALA A 581 24.07 -131.79 -36.63
N MET A 582 23.75 -132.74 -35.74
CA MET A 582 22.78 -132.54 -34.66
C MET A 582 23.26 -131.51 -33.64
N GLN A 583 24.52 -131.58 -33.20
CA GLN A 583 25.11 -130.58 -32.30
C GLN A 583 25.09 -129.18 -32.90
N GLN A 584 25.41 -129.06 -34.20
CA GLN A 584 25.35 -127.79 -34.91
C GLN A 584 23.91 -127.24 -34.96
N ALA A 585 22.93 -128.09 -35.27
CA ALA A 585 21.53 -127.68 -35.32
C ALA A 585 20.99 -127.25 -33.95
N GLU A 586 21.41 -127.87 -32.85
CA GLU A 586 21.10 -127.44 -31.48
C GLU A 586 21.73 -126.08 -31.15
N GLY A 587 23.00 -125.87 -31.53
CA GLY A 587 23.68 -124.59 -31.39
C GLY A 587 22.99 -123.46 -32.16
N ASP A 588 22.56 -123.73 -33.39
CA ASP A 588 21.86 -122.76 -34.22
C ASP A 588 20.47 -122.41 -33.67
N VAL A 589 19.76 -123.37 -33.05
CA VAL A 589 18.52 -123.09 -32.31
C VAL A 589 18.77 -122.12 -31.16
N GLY A 590 19.88 -122.27 -30.42
CA GLY A 590 20.29 -121.33 -29.37
C GLY A 590 20.53 -119.90 -29.91
N ASN A 591 21.22 -119.78 -31.03
CA ASN A 591 21.49 -118.49 -31.68
C ASN A 591 20.20 -117.80 -32.16
N VAL A 592 19.26 -118.56 -32.75
CA VAL A 592 17.97 -118.03 -33.20
C VAL A 592 17.11 -117.55 -32.03
N LEU A 593 17.15 -118.24 -30.88
CA LEU A 593 16.44 -117.80 -29.68
C LEU A 593 17.03 -116.50 -29.09
N ALA A 594 18.35 -116.36 -29.09
CA ALA A 594 19.00 -115.11 -28.69
C ALA A 594 18.60 -113.95 -29.61
N MET A 595 18.59 -114.17 -30.92
CA MET A 595 18.14 -113.17 -31.91
C MET A 595 16.67 -112.77 -31.70
N SER A 596 15.79 -113.71 -31.36
CA SER A 596 14.40 -113.40 -31.00
C SER A 596 14.30 -112.49 -29.77
N ALA A 597 15.13 -112.72 -28.74
CA ALA A 597 15.15 -111.86 -27.54
C ALA A 597 15.66 -110.44 -27.85
N ASP A 598 16.69 -110.31 -28.71
CA ASP A 598 17.20 -109.00 -29.15
C ASP A 598 16.13 -108.22 -29.95
N LEU A 599 15.36 -108.92 -30.80
CA LEU A 599 14.25 -108.32 -31.55
C LEU A 599 13.12 -107.83 -30.65
N ASP A 600 12.80 -108.55 -29.56
CA ASP A 600 11.83 -108.08 -28.56
C ASP A 600 12.35 -106.83 -27.83
N GLY A 601 13.65 -106.76 -27.52
CA GLY A 601 14.29 -105.56 -26.97
C GLY A 601 14.23 -104.34 -27.90
N ILE A 602 14.31 -104.57 -29.22
CA ILE A 602 14.12 -103.53 -30.24
C ILE A 602 12.67 -103.04 -30.25
N VAL A 603 11.69 -103.95 -30.23
CA VAL A 603 10.25 -103.61 -30.20
C VAL A 603 9.93 -102.70 -29.00
N GLU A 604 10.42 -103.05 -27.81
CA GLU A 604 10.20 -102.26 -26.60
C GLU A 604 10.88 -100.88 -26.67
N SER A 605 12.11 -100.82 -27.20
CA SER A 605 12.85 -99.57 -27.36
C SER A 605 12.17 -98.62 -28.35
N VAL A 606 11.69 -99.15 -29.46
CA VAL A 606 10.95 -98.38 -30.47
C VAL A 606 9.61 -97.89 -29.93
N GLN A 607 8.93 -98.67 -29.09
CA GLN A 607 7.71 -98.21 -28.40
C GLN A 607 7.99 -96.99 -27.51
N ARG A 608 9.05 -97.04 -26.70
CA ARG A 608 9.45 -95.88 -25.85
C ARG A 608 9.80 -94.65 -26.67
N VAL A 609 10.40 -94.82 -27.86
CA VAL A 609 10.68 -93.70 -28.78
C VAL A 609 9.38 -93.10 -29.31
N SER A 610 8.42 -93.94 -29.73
CA SER A 610 7.11 -93.47 -30.21
C SER A 610 6.35 -92.68 -29.13
N ASP A 611 6.36 -93.16 -27.89
CA ASP A 611 5.70 -92.48 -26.76
C ASP A 611 6.34 -91.09 -26.48
N ARG A 612 7.67 -91.00 -26.56
CA ARG A 612 8.40 -89.72 -26.39
C ARG A 612 8.12 -88.73 -27.52
N LEU A 613 8.03 -89.22 -28.75
CA LEU A 613 7.71 -88.37 -29.91
C LEU A 613 6.30 -87.79 -29.78
N ALA A 614 5.34 -88.56 -29.27
CA ALA A 614 3.99 -88.05 -28.99
C ALA A 614 4.02 -86.92 -27.92
N GLN A 615 4.81 -87.08 -26.86
CA GLN A 615 4.97 -86.03 -25.83
C GLN A 615 5.62 -84.76 -26.40
N ILE A 616 6.64 -84.89 -27.26
CA ILE A 616 7.29 -83.74 -27.89
C ILE A 616 6.32 -83.03 -28.84
N ALA A 617 5.52 -83.77 -29.61
CA ALA A 617 4.50 -83.19 -30.49
C ALA A 617 3.49 -82.35 -29.69
N THR A 618 2.93 -82.90 -28.60
CA THR A 618 2.01 -82.15 -27.74
C THR A 618 2.66 -80.91 -27.11
N ALA A 619 3.91 -81.02 -26.64
CA ALA A 619 4.63 -79.86 -26.10
C ALA A 619 4.87 -78.77 -27.16
N ALA A 620 5.17 -79.18 -28.40
CA ALA A 620 5.35 -78.26 -29.51
C ALA A 620 4.04 -77.57 -29.92
N GLU A 621 2.90 -78.27 -29.92
CA GLU A 621 1.58 -77.66 -30.14
C GLU A 621 1.24 -76.63 -29.05
N GLN A 622 1.54 -76.93 -27.78
CA GLN A 622 1.36 -75.98 -26.68
C GLN A 622 2.26 -74.74 -26.82
N GLN A 623 3.51 -74.92 -27.28
CA GLN A 623 4.42 -73.81 -27.58
C GLN A 623 3.89 -72.94 -28.71
N ALA A 624 3.31 -73.52 -29.76
CA ALA A 624 2.71 -72.77 -30.86
C ALA A 624 1.51 -71.93 -30.37
N ALA A 625 0.61 -72.53 -29.59
CA ALA A 625 -0.53 -71.81 -29.01
C ALA A 625 -0.10 -70.65 -28.08
N THR A 626 0.93 -70.86 -27.26
CA THR A 626 1.48 -69.81 -26.39
C THR A 626 2.12 -68.69 -27.20
N ALA A 627 2.79 -69.02 -28.30
CA ALA A 627 3.39 -68.03 -29.19
C ALA A 627 2.32 -67.16 -29.88
N ASP A 628 1.19 -67.75 -30.30
CA ASP A 628 0.05 -67.01 -30.86
C ASP A 628 -0.59 -66.08 -29.82
N GLU A 629 -0.75 -66.55 -28.58
CA GLU A 629 -1.26 -65.72 -27.47
C GLU A 629 -0.34 -64.53 -27.19
N VAL A 630 0.98 -64.73 -27.17
CA VAL A 630 1.97 -63.65 -27.04
C VAL A 630 1.84 -62.65 -28.19
N SER A 631 1.67 -63.11 -29.42
CA SER A 631 1.45 -62.24 -30.59
C SER A 631 0.18 -61.39 -30.44
N GLY A 632 -0.92 -61.98 -29.94
CA GLY A 632 -2.16 -61.25 -29.65
C GLY A 632 -2.02 -60.21 -28.54
N ASN A 633 -1.29 -60.53 -27.47
CA ASN A 633 -1.02 -59.58 -26.38
C ASN A 633 -0.17 -58.38 -26.84
N ILE A 634 0.75 -58.59 -27.79
CA ILE A 634 1.56 -57.49 -28.36
C ILE A 634 0.69 -56.49 -29.12
N GLN A 635 -0.35 -56.95 -29.83
CA GLN A 635 -1.29 -56.04 -30.50
C GLN A 635 -2.05 -55.15 -29.50
N GLN A 636 -2.41 -55.68 -28.33
CA GLN A 636 -3.04 -54.89 -27.27
C GLN A 636 -2.09 -53.84 -26.68
N VAL A 637 -0.81 -54.19 -26.52
CA VAL A 637 0.22 -53.26 -26.04
C VAL A 637 0.50 -52.17 -27.08
N ASP A 638 0.50 -52.48 -28.38
CA ASP A 638 0.65 -51.49 -29.45
C ASP A 638 -0.52 -50.48 -29.47
N GLN A 639 -1.76 -50.95 -29.25
CA GLN A 639 -2.91 -50.06 -29.11
C GLN A 639 -2.78 -49.12 -27.91
N ALA A 640 -2.34 -49.62 -26.75
CA ALA A 640 -2.10 -48.80 -25.56
C ALA A 640 -0.96 -47.78 -25.77
N ALA A 641 0.07 -48.16 -26.53
CA ALA A 641 1.17 -47.26 -26.89
C ALA A 641 0.68 -46.09 -27.78
N SER A 642 -0.26 -46.36 -28.70
CA SER A 642 -0.89 -45.33 -29.53
C SER A 642 -1.68 -44.30 -28.69
N GLU A 643 -2.45 -44.77 -27.70
CA GLU A 643 -3.18 -43.88 -26.77
C GLU A 643 -2.24 -43.00 -25.93
N LEU A 644 -1.11 -43.55 -25.49
CA LEU A 644 -0.06 -42.79 -24.79
C LEU A 644 0.57 -41.71 -25.67
N LEU A 645 0.77 -42.00 -26.96
CA LEU A 645 1.30 -41.03 -27.93
C LEU A 645 0.36 -39.83 -28.08
N ASP A 646 -0.94 -40.08 -28.21
CA ASP A 646 -1.96 -39.03 -28.31
C ASP A 646 -2.05 -38.22 -27.00
N GLY A 647 -1.96 -38.89 -25.85
CA GLY A 647 -1.87 -38.24 -24.54
C GLY A 647 -0.66 -37.29 -24.42
N ALA A 648 0.52 -37.75 -24.83
CA ALA A 648 1.74 -36.95 -24.82
C ALA A 648 1.65 -35.71 -25.73
N ARG A 649 1.01 -35.85 -26.91
CA ARG A 649 0.75 -34.73 -27.82
C ARG A 649 -0.18 -33.69 -27.19
N MET A 650 -1.28 -34.11 -26.56
CA MET A 650 -2.19 -33.20 -25.86
C MET A 650 -1.50 -32.43 -24.72
N VAL A 651 -0.62 -33.09 -23.95
CA VAL A 651 0.17 -32.44 -22.88
C VAL A 651 1.13 -31.41 -23.47
N SER A 652 1.78 -31.71 -24.60
CA SER A 652 2.65 -30.76 -25.30
C SER A 652 1.89 -29.50 -25.73
N ASP A 653 0.73 -29.66 -26.37
CA ASP A 653 -0.09 -28.53 -26.83
C ASP A 653 -0.61 -27.67 -25.66
N ALA A 654 -1.08 -28.32 -24.58
CA ALA A 654 -1.51 -27.62 -23.37
C ALA A 654 -0.36 -26.83 -22.71
N SER A 655 0.84 -27.40 -22.70
CA SER A 655 2.05 -26.75 -22.18
C SER A 655 2.40 -25.49 -22.98
N GLU A 656 2.31 -25.54 -24.31
CA GLU A 656 2.55 -24.38 -25.18
C GLU A 656 1.49 -23.29 -24.98
N GLN A 657 0.22 -23.65 -24.76
CA GLN A 657 -0.82 -22.68 -24.41
C GLN A 657 -0.56 -22.01 -23.05
N LEU A 658 -0.18 -22.79 -22.03
CA LEU A 658 0.18 -22.28 -20.71
C LEU A 658 1.40 -21.34 -20.77
N ARG A 659 2.41 -21.68 -21.58
CA ARG A 659 3.58 -20.84 -21.83
C ARG A 659 3.17 -19.45 -22.36
N ARG A 660 2.32 -19.41 -23.39
CA ARG A 660 1.80 -18.14 -23.95
C ARG A 660 0.98 -17.34 -22.95
N GLY A 661 0.19 -18.03 -22.12
CA GLY A 661 -0.56 -17.41 -21.02
C GLY A 661 0.36 -16.78 -19.98
N SER A 662 1.40 -17.51 -19.55
CA SER A 662 2.42 -17.03 -18.60
C SER A 662 3.18 -15.83 -19.16
N GLU A 663 3.61 -15.86 -20.42
CA GLU A 663 4.26 -14.72 -21.09
C GLU A 663 3.36 -13.48 -21.14
N THR A 664 2.06 -13.66 -21.39
CA THR A 664 1.09 -12.56 -21.40
C THR A 664 0.89 -11.98 -20.00
N LEU A 665 0.80 -12.83 -18.97
CA LEU A 665 0.70 -12.42 -17.58
C LEU A 665 1.94 -11.66 -17.11
N SER A 666 3.13 -12.16 -17.45
CA SER A 666 4.42 -11.51 -17.19
C SER A 666 4.50 -10.14 -17.88
N ARG A 667 4.07 -10.04 -19.14
CA ARG A 667 4.05 -8.77 -19.86
C ARG A 667 3.10 -7.73 -19.27
N ASN A 668 1.90 -8.16 -18.83
CA ASN A 668 0.91 -7.28 -18.22
C ASN A 668 1.35 -6.79 -16.83
N THR A 669 1.96 -7.68 -16.03
CA THR A 669 2.49 -7.31 -14.71
C THR A 669 3.78 -6.50 -14.79
N GLY A 670 4.61 -6.74 -15.80
CA GLY A 670 5.83 -5.96 -16.06
C GLY A 670 5.59 -4.50 -16.47
N ARG A 671 4.35 -4.10 -16.77
CA ARG A 671 3.99 -2.67 -16.92
C ARG A 671 4.02 -1.93 -15.59
N PHE A 672 3.88 -2.64 -14.46
CA PHE A 672 3.95 -2.07 -13.13
C PHE A 672 5.40 -2.07 -12.62
N ARG A 673 5.90 -0.89 -12.25
CA ARG A 673 7.22 -0.75 -11.61
C ARG A 673 7.06 -1.00 -10.12
N VAL A 674 7.55 -2.14 -9.67
CA VAL A 674 7.49 -2.58 -8.27
C VAL A 674 8.83 -2.51 -7.53
N GLU A 675 9.93 -2.29 -8.26
CA GLU A 675 11.31 -2.19 -7.75
C GLU A 675 11.99 -0.86 -8.10
#